data_AF-A0AAE2D4N9-F1
#
_entry.id   AF-A0AAE2D4N9-F1
#
_cell.length_a   1.000
_cell.length_b   1.000
_cell.length_c   1.000
_cell.angle_alpha   90.00
_cell.angle_beta   90.00
_cell.angle_gamma   90.00
#
_symmetry.space_group_name_H-M   'P 1'
#
loop_
_entity.id
_entity.type
_entity.pdbx_description
1 polymer ?
#
loop_
_entity_poly.entity_id
_entity_poly.type
_entity_poly.pdbx_seq_one_letter_code
_entity_poly.pdbx_strand_id
1 'polypeptide(L)'
;MIPFCHPNESLSHPWVNNGLNRCFVSTLSSSILCILFLVPGLAQVYIYRKHGQPITRSLRSKSWFLYLHIILSLIIPFLSLSQIMVFALMNDLEHVYGYMTYSIIVMFIIWPLSAFVLHIECSYILLNLRGRGHGLPLLCFWTLSFLLAFLPVVSISSSDWWWNLSSNTNVVEFTLWVLYVSFVSFIFILGIWAPGLPSYFAIYEFFQSNGHDALTVENVWVRRIRRFKVVSPFIWPRNKTIQLRVFSCFVLLIIGRIVNLYSPILYKDIVNSLSVVNNSTRSVSFEQNLVLRLSPYAIFNAISGHSGLIYRWDYVLLFALLRLLQGLGGLGAGLISALRSQLWIAVDQFSTRELSVMLFKHIQRLSLRWHLSRKTGEVLRVMDRGTASISNILSYLVFNLLPTVLDIIIGVVYFVAAFNIWYGLLVFVTMLTYIVSTVLITEWRTKFRREMNNLDNQKNTKAVDAVLNFETVKYYNAEQFETNRYNQAFLDYQKADWWNAFTLNVLNTTQNVVISVGFTFGILLCARDVVNETLTVGHFVLFCTYIIQLYSPLSIFGTYYRLLQSSFIDMENMFELLEEKMDVLDEPNAPELIIKESAVEFNNVCFSYNPERPILKNVSFKIPSGHTVALVGESGSGKSTIVRLLFRFYDTTNGEILIDGQNIKSVTQASLRQSLGVVPQDTVLFNDTIYYNIHYGRQSASQSEIEDVAIAADIHRCILDFPKGYETVVGERGLKLSGGEKQRVAIARNLLKNPSIMILDEATSALDTTTERNIQASLNRIAQNRTTLVVAHRLSTIVHANEILVLHEGEIVERGTHSELLLNPKSRYAELWRQQSEAVQQSSTFSDTTSLSLPVINNKVDNLSNTTSMTNHPVRV
;
A
#
# COMPACT_ATOMS: atom_id res chain seq x y z
N MET A 1 -65.25 -22.80 -12.60
CA MET A 1 -64.46 -22.08 -11.58
C MET A 1 -63.07 -22.68 -11.58
N ILE A 2 -62.01 -21.87 -11.66
CA ILE A 2 -60.64 -22.36 -11.53
C ILE A 2 -60.47 -22.84 -10.08
N PRO A 3 -60.17 -24.12 -9.81
CA PRO A 3 -59.94 -24.58 -8.44
C PRO A 3 -58.70 -23.88 -7.86
N PHE A 4 -58.79 -23.43 -6.60
CA PHE A 4 -57.71 -22.67 -5.97
C PHE A 4 -56.49 -23.55 -5.68
N CYS A 5 -56.70 -24.79 -5.24
CA CYS A 5 -55.67 -25.82 -5.03
C CYS A 5 -55.95 -27.05 -5.92
N HIS A 6 -54.97 -27.96 -6.03
CA HIS A 6 -55.14 -29.25 -6.69
C HIS A 6 -56.25 -30.10 -6.03
N PRO A 7 -56.97 -30.99 -6.75
CA PRO A 7 -58.08 -31.78 -6.17
C PRO A 7 -57.73 -32.61 -4.91
N ASN A 8 -56.46 -33.04 -4.80
CA ASN A 8 -55.94 -33.79 -3.64
C ASN A 8 -55.33 -32.89 -2.54
N GLU A 9 -55.38 -31.56 -2.72
CA GLU A 9 -54.71 -30.57 -1.89
C GLU A 9 -55.72 -29.55 -1.35
N SER A 10 -55.66 -29.24 -0.06
CA SER A 10 -56.49 -28.20 0.55
C SER A 10 -55.67 -27.28 1.44
N LEU A 11 -56.14 -26.03 1.60
CA LEU A 11 -55.56 -25.06 2.55
C LEU A 11 -55.76 -25.48 4.01
N SER A 12 -56.81 -26.26 4.31
CA SER A 12 -57.13 -26.74 5.66
C SER A 12 -56.28 -27.93 6.11
N HIS A 13 -55.69 -28.67 5.17
CA HIS A 13 -54.77 -29.77 5.45
C HIS A 13 -53.35 -29.43 4.93
N PRO A 14 -52.54 -28.74 5.73
CA PRO A 14 -51.22 -28.26 5.30
C PRO A 14 -50.19 -29.39 5.12
N TRP A 15 -50.39 -30.54 5.75
CA TRP A 15 -49.47 -31.68 5.71
C TRP A 15 -50.09 -32.86 4.96
N VAL A 16 -49.51 -33.22 3.81
CA VAL A 16 -49.96 -34.30 2.92
C VAL A 16 -48.72 -35.03 2.39
N ASN A 17 -48.76 -36.36 2.25
CA ASN A 17 -47.66 -37.17 1.71
C ASN A 17 -46.28 -36.86 2.33
N ASN A 18 -46.17 -36.86 3.67
CA ASN A 18 -44.92 -36.60 4.41
C ASN A 18 -44.25 -35.24 4.12
N GLY A 19 -45.02 -34.21 3.75
CA GLY A 19 -44.52 -32.84 3.65
C GLY A 19 -45.63 -31.79 3.61
N LEU A 20 -45.22 -30.53 3.50
CA LEU A 20 -46.12 -29.40 3.32
C LEU A 20 -46.65 -29.35 1.89
N ASN A 21 -47.95 -29.14 1.75
CA ASN A 21 -48.62 -28.99 0.47
C ASN A 21 -48.16 -27.70 -0.28
N ARG A 22 -47.93 -27.79 -1.60
CA ARG A 22 -47.50 -26.67 -2.46
C ARG A 22 -48.48 -25.48 -2.43
N CYS A 23 -49.78 -25.75 -2.42
CA CYS A 23 -50.82 -24.73 -2.35
C CYS A 23 -50.74 -23.94 -1.02
N PHE A 24 -50.52 -24.64 0.10
CA PHE A 24 -50.40 -24.02 1.41
C PHE A 24 -49.14 -23.16 1.53
N VAL A 25 -47.97 -23.70 1.14
CA VAL A 25 -46.68 -22.99 1.23
C VAL A 25 -46.65 -21.73 0.38
N SER A 26 -47.12 -21.81 -0.87
CA SER A 26 -47.10 -20.69 -1.80
C SER A 26 -48.07 -19.58 -1.38
N THR A 27 -49.24 -19.95 -0.86
CA THR A 27 -50.24 -18.98 -0.37
C THR A 27 -49.79 -18.33 0.93
N LEU A 28 -49.23 -19.10 1.87
CA LEU A 28 -48.75 -18.61 3.16
C LEU A 28 -47.57 -17.65 2.98
N SER A 29 -46.54 -18.06 2.23
CA SER A 29 -45.35 -17.24 2.00
C SER A 29 -45.68 -15.89 1.35
N SER A 30 -46.49 -15.91 0.28
CA SER A 30 -46.92 -14.69 -0.41
C SER A 30 -47.74 -13.78 0.50
N SER A 31 -48.68 -14.34 1.27
CA SER A 31 -49.54 -13.55 2.17
C SER A 31 -48.75 -12.92 3.32
N ILE A 32 -47.83 -13.67 3.93
CA ILE A 32 -46.96 -13.16 5.01
C ILE A 32 -46.08 -12.00 4.52
N LEU A 33 -45.44 -12.16 3.35
CA LEU A 33 -44.62 -11.10 2.76
C LEU A 33 -45.45 -9.86 2.43
N CYS A 34 -46.68 -10.03 1.95
CA CYS A 34 -47.58 -8.92 1.63
C CYS A 34 -47.99 -8.12 2.85
N ILE A 35 -48.51 -8.80 3.88
CA ILE A 35 -49.01 -8.16 5.10
C ILE A 35 -47.90 -7.40 5.81
N LEU A 36 -46.71 -7.99 5.90
CA LEU A 36 -45.60 -7.42 6.68
C LEU A 36 -44.81 -6.33 5.96
N PHE A 37 -44.88 -6.23 4.63
CA PHE A 37 -44.12 -5.23 3.88
C PHE A 37 -44.96 -4.15 3.22
N LEU A 38 -46.19 -4.43 2.78
CA LEU A 38 -46.99 -3.46 2.01
C LEU A 38 -47.27 -2.18 2.83
N VAL A 39 -47.82 -2.32 4.03
CA VAL A 39 -48.18 -1.17 4.88
C VAL A 39 -46.92 -0.47 5.43
N PRO A 40 -45.95 -1.18 6.05
CA PRO A 40 -44.75 -0.52 6.57
C PRO A 40 -43.87 0.09 5.47
N GLY A 41 -43.76 -0.55 4.32
CA GLY A 41 -43.01 -0.04 3.17
C GLY A 41 -43.62 1.24 2.60
N LEU A 42 -44.94 1.30 2.42
CA LEU A 42 -45.63 2.52 1.98
C LEU A 42 -45.56 3.65 3.02
N ALA A 43 -45.70 3.32 4.31
CA ALA A 43 -45.52 4.29 5.39
C ALA A 43 -44.10 4.87 5.39
N GLN A 44 -43.09 4.03 5.16
CA GLN A 44 -41.71 4.45 5.04
C GLN A 44 -41.50 5.39 3.84
N VAL A 45 -42.03 5.05 2.66
CA VAL A 45 -42.00 5.95 1.49
C VAL A 45 -42.61 7.32 1.81
N TYR A 46 -43.77 7.33 2.49
CA TYR A 46 -44.45 8.56 2.87
C TYR A 46 -43.62 9.41 3.85
N ILE A 47 -43.02 8.79 4.88
CA ILE A 47 -42.18 9.49 5.86
C ILE A 47 -40.98 10.16 5.17
N TYR A 48 -40.25 9.42 4.33
CA TYR A 48 -39.09 9.95 3.62
C TYR A 48 -39.46 11.04 2.60
N ARG A 49 -40.62 10.94 1.92
CA ARG A 49 -41.09 12.00 1.02
C ARG A 49 -41.52 13.26 1.75
N LYS A 50 -42.12 13.13 2.94
CA LYS A 50 -42.64 14.28 3.70
C LYS A 50 -41.58 14.97 4.56
N HIS A 51 -40.64 14.21 5.14
CA HIS A 51 -39.67 14.72 6.12
C HIS A 51 -38.20 14.55 5.70
N GLY A 52 -37.92 13.79 4.63
CA GLY A 52 -36.56 13.57 4.15
C GLY A 52 -36.08 14.74 3.29
N GLN A 53 -34.84 15.17 3.49
CA GLN A 53 -34.19 16.11 2.58
C GLN A 53 -33.46 15.34 1.48
N PRO A 54 -33.57 15.76 0.21
CA PRO A 54 -32.88 15.10 -0.89
C PRO A 54 -31.36 15.26 -0.75
N ILE A 55 -30.64 14.16 -0.90
CA ILE A 55 -29.17 14.16 -0.88
C ILE A 55 -28.67 14.70 -2.22
N THR A 56 -27.78 15.69 -2.18
CA THR A 56 -27.14 16.25 -3.38
C THR A 56 -26.42 15.15 -4.17
N ARG A 57 -26.43 15.21 -5.50
CA ARG A 57 -25.91 14.14 -6.40
C ARG A 57 -24.45 13.74 -6.12
N SER A 58 -23.67 14.60 -5.45
CA SER A 58 -22.29 14.35 -5.02
C SER A 58 -22.16 13.42 -3.80
N LEU A 59 -23.10 13.47 -2.84
CA LEU A 59 -23.09 12.67 -1.60
C LEU A 59 -23.85 11.34 -1.74
N ARG A 60 -24.55 11.14 -2.86
CA ARG A 60 -25.29 9.89 -3.13
C ARG A 60 -24.30 8.74 -3.30
N SER A 61 -24.46 7.68 -2.50
CA SER A 61 -23.67 6.45 -2.63
C SER A 61 -23.82 5.85 -4.03
N LYS A 62 -22.78 5.98 -4.88
CA LYS A 62 -22.70 5.31 -6.19
C LYS A 62 -22.07 3.92 -6.04
N SER A 63 -22.53 3.15 -5.06
CA SER A 63 -22.07 1.79 -4.87
C SER A 63 -22.64 0.89 -5.97
N TRP A 64 -21.77 0.20 -6.72
CA TRP A 64 -22.17 -0.84 -7.68
C TRP A 64 -23.11 -1.86 -7.01
N PHE A 65 -22.86 -2.17 -5.73
CA PHE A 65 -23.66 -3.12 -4.95
C PHE A 65 -25.12 -2.68 -4.76
N LEU A 66 -25.40 -1.37 -4.70
CA LEU A 66 -26.76 -0.84 -4.61
C LEU A 66 -27.52 -1.03 -5.93
N TYR A 67 -26.87 -0.74 -7.06
CA TYR A 67 -27.47 -0.97 -8.38
C TYR A 67 -27.70 -2.46 -8.64
N LEU A 68 -26.74 -3.30 -8.27
CA LEU A 68 -26.86 -4.75 -8.35
C LEU A 68 -28.02 -5.26 -7.50
N HIS A 69 -28.19 -4.74 -6.28
CA HIS A 69 -29.30 -5.09 -5.38
C HIS A 69 -30.67 -4.71 -5.96
N ILE A 70 -30.80 -3.49 -6.50
CA ILE A 70 -32.04 -3.03 -7.16
C ILE A 70 -32.36 -3.90 -8.38
N ILE A 71 -31.36 -4.19 -9.23
CA ILE A 71 -31.54 -5.03 -10.41
C ILE A 71 -31.99 -6.44 -10.03
N LEU A 72 -31.32 -7.06 -9.05
CA LEU A 72 -31.69 -8.39 -8.58
C LEU A 72 -33.09 -8.42 -7.98
N SER A 73 -33.46 -7.42 -7.18
CA SER A 73 -34.81 -7.30 -6.61
C SER A 73 -35.89 -7.19 -7.70
N LEU A 74 -35.59 -6.55 -8.84
CA LEU A 74 -36.51 -6.48 -9.98
C LEU A 74 -36.56 -7.76 -10.82
N ILE A 75 -35.51 -8.60 -10.80
CA ILE A 75 -35.44 -9.87 -11.54
C ILE A 75 -36.26 -10.98 -10.86
N ILE A 76 -36.34 -10.99 -9.52
CA ILE A 76 -37.07 -12.01 -8.75
C ILE A 76 -38.50 -12.31 -9.25
N PRO A 77 -39.40 -11.31 -9.47
CA PRO A 77 -40.76 -11.60 -9.93
C PRO A 77 -40.80 -12.27 -11.31
N PHE A 78 -39.85 -11.97 -12.21
CA PHE A 78 -39.73 -12.64 -13.51
C PHE A 78 -39.26 -14.10 -13.36
N LEU A 79 -38.42 -14.37 -12.37
CA LEU A 79 -37.98 -15.74 -12.09
C LEU A 79 -39.16 -16.58 -11.57
N SER A 80 -39.98 -16.04 -10.67
CA SER A 80 -41.21 -16.70 -10.21
C SER A 80 -42.23 -16.91 -11.34
N LEU A 81 -42.36 -15.96 -12.27
CA LEU A 81 -43.17 -16.12 -13.47
C LEU A 81 -42.67 -17.25 -14.37
N SER A 82 -41.34 -17.34 -14.58
CA SER A 82 -40.73 -18.39 -15.40
C SER A 82 -40.95 -19.79 -14.81
N GLN A 83 -40.89 -19.93 -13.48
CA GLN A 83 -41.16 -21.19 -12.80
C GLN A 83 -42.59 -21.69 -13.04
N ILE A 84 -43.57 -20.78 -12.99
CA ILE A 84 -44.98 -21.11 -13.18
C ILE A 84 -45.31 -21.33 -14.65
N MET A 85 -44.67 -20.58 -15.56
CA MET A 85 -44.83 -20.75 -17.01
C MET A 85 -44.27 -22.09 -17.49
N VAL A 86 -43.11 -22.51 -16.97
CA VAL A 86 -42.54 -23.84 -17.27
C VAL A 86 -43.45 -24.95 -16.72
N PHE A 87 -43.98 -24.79 -15.50
CA PHE A 87 -44.95 -25.73 -14.93
C PHE A 87 -46.22 -25.85 -15.81
N ALA A 88 -46.73 -24.74 -16.32
CA ALA A 88 -47.92 -24.72 -17.17
C ALA A 88 -47.67 -25.30 -18.57
N LEU A 89 -46.48 -25.07 -19.14
CA LEU A 89 -46.10 -25.56 -20.47
C LEU A 89 -45.81 -27.07 -20.49
N MET A 90 -45.26 -27.61 -19.40
CA MET A 90 -44.90 -29.04 -19.28
C MET A 90 -46.10 -29.94 -18.95
N ASN A 91 -47.20 -29.38 -18.43
CA ASN A 91 -48.42 -30.12 -18.08
C ASN A 91 -49.59 -29.82 -19.05
N ASP A 92 -49.29 -29.56 -20.33
CA ASP A 92 -50.25 -29.34 -21.43
C ASP A 92 -51.36 -28.31 -21.15
N LEU A 93 -51.06 -27.25 -20.38
CA LEU A 93 -51.97 -26.15 -20.04
C LEU A 93 -53.30 -26.54 -19.37
N GLU A 94 -53.54 -27.82 -19.03
CA GLU A 94 -54.87 -28.26 -18.63
C GLU A 94 -55.30 -27.65 -17.29
N HIS A 95 -54.40 -27.41 -16.32
CA HIS A 95 -54.77 -26.84 -15.01
C HIS A 95 -53.73 -25.84 -14.43
N VAL A 96 -53.96 -24.52 -14.59
CA VAL A 96 -53.33 -23.48 -13.77
C VAL A 96 -54.18 -23.22 -12.52
N TYR A 97 -53.61 -23.44 -11.33
CA TYR A 97 -54.34 -23.30 -10.06
C TYR A 97 -54.34 -21.86 -9.54
N GLY A 98 -55.40 -21.51 -8.78
CA GLY A 98 -55.60 -20.16 -8.25
C GLY A 98 -54.45 -19.64 -7.36
N TYR A 99 -53.83 -20.51 -6.56
CA TYR A 99 -52.70 -20.12 -5.69
C TYR A 99 -51.46 -19.63 -6.48
N MET A 100 -51.23 -20.19 -7.68
CA MET A 100 -50.08 -19.83 -8.52
C MET A 100 -50.24 -18.41 -9.06
N THR A 101 -51.46 -18.10 -9.52
CA THR A 101 -51.82 -16.76 -10.01
C THR A 101 -51.75 -15.72 -8.89
N TYR A 102 -52.23 -16.07 -7.70
CA TYR A 102 -52.14 -15.20 -6.51
C TYR A 102 -50.69 -14.88 -6.13
N SER A 103 -49.83 -15.89 -6.05
CA SER A 103 -48.41 -15.72 -5.71
C SER A 103 -47.69 -14.77 -6.68
N ILE A 104 -47.93 -14.89 -7.99
CA ILE A 104 -47.35 -14.00 -9.00
C ILE A 104 -47.77 -12.54 -8.75
N ILE A 105 -49.08 -12.28 -8.61
CA ILE A 105 -49.60 -10.92 -8.43
C ILE A 105 -48.94 -10.27 -7.21
N VAL A 106 -48.83 -11.01 -6.11
CA VAL A 106 -48.22 -10.53 -4.87
C VAL A 106 -46.73 -10.22 -5.06
N MET A 107 -45.97 -11.10 -5.72
CA MET A 107 -44.53 -10.89 -5.97
C MET A 107 -44.26 -9.68 -6.88
N PHE A 108 -45.11 -9.46 -7.90
CA PHE A 108 -45.00 -8.29 -8.79
C PHE A 108 -45.33 -6.96 -8.11
N ILE A 109 -45.98 -6.97 -6.95
CA ILE A 109 -46.27 -5.76 -6.16
C ILE A 109 -45.14 -5.48 -5.16
N ILE A 110 -44.73 -6.49 -4.39
CA ILE A 110 -43.87 -6.31 -3.21
C ILE A 110 -42.40 -6.12 -3.58
N TRP A 111 -41.87 -6.89 -4.53
CA TRP A 111 -40.46 -6.81 -4.90
C TRP A 111 -40.07 -5.48 -5.55
N PRO A 112 -40.87 -4.92 -6.50
CA PRO A 112 -40.64 -3.58 -7.01
C PRO A 112 -40.80 -2.50 -5.92
N LEU A 113 -41.76 -2.65 -4.99
CA LEU A 113 -41.90 -1.75 -3.85
C LEU A 113 -40.65 -1.77 -2.96
N SER A 114 -40.04 -2.93 -2.74
CA SER A 114 -38.80 -3.08 -1.96
C SER A 114 -37.63 -2.36 -2.61
N ALA A 115 -37.46 -2.52 -3.93
CA ALA A 115 -36.46 -1.79 -4.71
C ALA A 115 -36.68 -0.27 -4.66
N PHE A 116 -37.94 0.17 -4.67
CA PHE A 116 -38.31 1.58 -4.59
C PHE A 116 -38.04 2.19 -3.20
N VAL A 117 -38.36 1.48 -2.13
CA VAL A 117 -38.03 1.88 -0.74
C VAL A 117 -36.52 2.03 -0.57
N LEU A 118 -35.75 1.05 -1.04
CA LEU A 118 -34.28 1.08 -1.03
C LEU A 118 -33.74 2.30 -1.79
N HIS A 119 -34.30 2.60 -2.97
CA HIS A 119 -33.92 3.78 -3.74
C HIS A 119 -34.16 5.08 -2.95
N ILE A 120 -35.29 5.18 -2.24
CA ILE A 120 -35.63 6.36 -1.44
C ILE A 120 -34.69 6.51 -0.24
N GLU A 121 -34.40 5.45 0.51
CA GLU A 121 -33.45 5.49 1.64
C GLU A 121 -32.06 6.00 1.23
N CYS A 122 -31.62 5.64 0.02
CA CYS A 122 -30.34 6.09 -0.51
C CYS A 122 -30.37 7.47 -1.16
N SER A 123 -31.56 8.08 -1.30
CA SER A 123 -31.74 9.38 -1.97
C SER A 123 -32.18 10.50 -1.04
N TYR A 124 -32.73 10.16 0.12
CA TYR A 124 -33.26 11.10 1.10
C TYR A 124 -32.67 10.80 2.47
N ILE A 125 -32.31 11.85 3.23
CA ILE A 125 -31.80 11.71 4.60
C ILE A 125 -32.80 12.26 5.62
N LEU A 126 -32.95 11.55 6.74
CA LEU A 126 -33.75 11.97 7.88
C LEU A 126 -32.81 12.43 9.00
N LEU A 127 -32.84 13.72 9.34
CA LEU A 127 -31.91 14.36 10.28
C LEU A 127 -32.00 13.83 11.73
N ASN A 128 -33.10 13.17 12.09
CA ASN A 128 -33.36 12.67 13.45
C ASN A 128 -32.99 11.19 13.70
N LEU A 129 -32.49 10.45 12.70
CA LEU A 129 -32.15 9.03 12.86
C LEU A 129 -30.63 8.84 13.00
N ARG A 130 -30.22 8.38 14.19
CA ARG A 130 -28.81 8.20 14.61
C ARG A 130 -28.21 6.83 14.22
N GLY A 131 -28.93 6.02 13.43
CA GLY A 131 -28.60 4.62 13.14
C GLY A 131 -27.74 4.42 11.89
N ARG A 132 -26.79 3.47 11.96
CA ARG A 132 -26.14 2.86 10.78
C ARG A 132 -27.03 1.73 10.26
N GLY A 133 -27.51 1.81 9.03
CA GLY A 133 -28.17 0.69 8.35
C GLY A 133 -29.48 1.05 7.62
N HIS A 134 -30.05 0.06 6.94
CA HIS A 134 -31.37 0.16 6.32
C HIS A 134 -32.49 0.22 7.36
N GLY A 135 -33.65 0.72 6.95
CA GLY A 135 -34.86 0.72 7.74
C GLY A 135 -35.30 -0.69 8.11
N LEU A 136 -35.86 -0.81 9.31
CA LEU A 136 -36.37 -2.07 9.85
C LEU A 136 -37.37 -2.79 8.92
N PRO A 137 -38.32 -2.11 8.24
CA PRO A 137 -39.22 -2.79 7.30
C PRO A 137 -38.50 -3.52 6.16
N LEU A 138 -37.43 -2.91 5.64
CA LEU A 138 -36.68 -3.45 4.51
C LEU A 138 -35.82 -4.65 4.93
N LEU A 139 -35.16 -4.55 6.09
CA LEU A 139 -34.35 -5.64 6.64
C LEU A 139 -35.22 -6.84 7.04
N CYS A 140 -36.36 -6.59 7.69
CA CYS A 140 -37.34 -7.63 8.01
C CYS A 140 -37.92 -8.30 6.75
N PHE A 141 -38.14 -7.55 5.67
CA PHE A 141 -38.63 -8.11 4.42
C PHE A 141 -37.60 -9.05 3.77
N TRP A 142 -36.33 -8.66 3.71
CA TRP A 142 -35.29 -9.51 3.13
C TRP A 142 -34.97 -10.73 3.98
N THR A 143 -34.93 -10.60 5.31
CA THR A 143 -34.74 -11.75 6.21
C THR A 143 -35.89 -12.75 6.06
N LEU A 144 -37.14 -12.26 6.01
CA LEU A 144 -38.30 -13.12 5.90
C LEU A 144 -38.41 -13.77 4.51
N SER A 145 -38.08 -13.03 3.45
CA SER A 145 -38.01 -13.57 2.09
C SER A 145 -36.95 -14.67 1.98
N PHE A 146 -35.80 -14.47 2.62
CA PHE A 146 -34.75 -15.49 2.72
C PHE A 146 -35.27 -16.73 3.47
N LEU A 147 -35.85 -16.57 4.66
CA LEU A 147 -36.36 -17.70 5.45
C LEU A 147 -37.46 -18.48 4.72
N LEU A 148 -38.41 -17.79 4.10
CA LEU A 148 -39.53 -18.42 3.38
C LEU A 148 -39.08 -19.13 2.10
N ALA A 149 -37.98 -18.71 1.47
CA ALA A 149 -37.42 -19.39 0.30
C ALA A 149 -36.92 -20.82 0.61
N PHE A 150 -36.56 -21.11 1.87
CA PHE A 150 -36.12 -22.43 2.32
C PHE A 150 -37.25 -23.32 2.86
N LEU A 151 -38.49 -22.82 2.96
CA LEU A 151 -39.61 -23.61 3.47
C LEU A 151 -39.86 -24.94 2.71
N PRO A 152 -39.67 -25.02 1.36
CA PRO A 152 -39.72 -26.28 0.61
C PRO A 152 -38.81 -27.41 1.13
N VAL A 153 -37.72 -27.07 1.81
CA VAL A 153 -36.74 -28.03 2.37
C VAL A 153 -37.33 -28.88 3.48
N VAL A 154 -38.33 -28.35 4.21
CA VAL A 154 -39.05 -29.09 5.26
C VAL A 154 -39.80 -30.30 4.69
N SER A 155 -40.11 -30.28 3.39
CA SER A 155 -40.90 -31.31 2.69
C SER A 155 -40.02 -32.25 1.86
N ILE A 156 -38.74 -32.43 2.23
CA ILE A 156 -37.78 -33.24 1.46
C ILE A 156 -38.19 -34.71 1.27
N SER A 157 -39.01 -35.24 2.18
CA SER A 157 -39.55 -36.61 2.13
C SER A 157 -40.82 -36.74 1.29
N SER A 158 -41.38 -35.63 0.79
CA SER A 158 -42.64 -35.64 0.06
C SER A 158 -42.43 -35.92 -1.43
N SER A 159 -43.26 -36.81 -1.98
CA SER A 159 -43.32 -37.11 -3.40
C SER A 159 -43.86 -35.96 -4.24
N ASP A 160 -44.54 -35.00 -3.61
CA ASP A 160 -45.23 -33.91 -4.29
C ASP A 160 -44.26 -32.78 -4.67
N TRP A 161 -43.05 -32.76 -4.13
CA TRP A 161 -41.99 -31.79 -4.45
C TRP A 161 -40.96 -32.38 -5.41
N TRP A 162 -40.20 -31.52 -6.07
CA TRP A 162 -39.20 -31.88 -7.08
C TRP A 162 -37.96 -32.65 -6.55
N TRP A 163 -37.93 -33.02 -5.26
CA TRP A 163 -36.76 -33.60 -4.58
C TRP A 163 -36.30 -34.95 -5.14
N ASN A 164 -37.21 -35.77 -5.65
CA ASN A 164 -36.87 -37.09 -6.20
C ASN A 164 -36.26 -37.02 -7.61
N LEU A 165 -36.25 -35.84 -8.26
CA LEU A 165 -35.63 -35.57 -9.57
C LEU A 165 -35.94 -36.62 -10.68
N SER A 166 -37.06 -37.33 -10.56
CA SER A 166 -37.40 -38.47 -11.42
C SER A 166 -37.89 -38.08 -12.82
N SER A 167 -38.34 -36.84 -12.99
CA SER A 167 -38.84 -36.29 -14.25
C SER A 167 -38.00 -35.08 -14.66
N ASN A 168 -37.84 -34.87 -15.97
CA ASN A 168 -37.21 -33.67 -16.53
C ASN A 168 -37.88 -32.38 -16.02
N THR A 169 -39.20 -32.42 -15.76
CA THR A 169 -39.95 -31.31 -15.17
C THR A 169 -39.46 -30.97 -13.76
N ASN A 170 -39.22 -32.00 -12.93
CA ASN A 170 -38.71 -31.83 -11.57
C ASN A 170 -37.28 -31.24 -11.57
N VAL A 171 -36.45 -31.63 -12.53
CA VAL A 171 -35.09 -31.07 -12.68
C VAL A 171 -35.13 -29.58 -13.01
N VAL A 172 -36.02 -29.16 -13.92
CA VAL A 172 -36.14 -27.73 -14.29
C VAL A 172 -36.74 -26.91 -13.15
N GLU A 173 -37.77 -27.41 -12.47
CA GLU A 173 -38.36 -26.74 -11.29
C GLU A 173 -37.35 -26.58 -10.15
N PHE A 174 -36.58 -27.63 -9.86
CA PHE A 174 -35.52 -27.60 -8.85
C PHE A 174 -34.44 -26.57 -9.23
N THR A 175 -34.03 -26.54 -10.49
CA THR A 175 -33.01 -25.60 -10.99
C THR A 175 -33.46 -24.14 -10.86
N LEU A 176 -34.72 -23.84 -11.22
CA LEU A 176 -35.29 -22.50 -11.09
C LEU A 176 -35.47 -22.09 -9.63
N TRP A 177 -35.85 -23.03 -8.75
CA TRP A 177 -35.92 -22.79 -7.31
C TRP A 177 -34.54 -22.53 -6.69
N VAL A 178 -33.50 -23.28 -7.07
CA VAL A 178 -32.12 -23.02 -6.63
C VAL A 178 -31.64 -21.63 -7.05
N LEU A 179 -31.94 -21.22 -8.29
CA LEU A 179 -31.62 -19.88 -8.78
C LEU A 179 -32.35 -18.80 -7.95
N TYR A 180 -33.63 -19.03 -7.62
CA TYR A 180 -34.44 -18.14 -6.80
C TYR A 180 -33.86 -18.00 -5.38
N VAL A 181 -33.55 -19.12 -4.73
CA VAL A 181 -32.93 -19.12 -3.39
C VAL A 181 -31.57 -18.42 -3.41
N SER A 182 -30.76 -18.64 -4.46
CA SER A 182 -29.46 -17.98 -4.62
C SER A 182 -29.60 -16.47 -4.71
N PHE A 183 -30.52 -15.96 -5.54
CA PHE A 183 -30.74 -14.52 -5.71
C PHE A 183 -31.30 -13.87 -4.44
N VAL A 184 -32.29 -14.49 -3.78
CA VAL A 184 -32.83 -13.99 -2.51
C VAL A 184 -31.77 -13.99 -1.41
N SER A 185 -30.92 -15.03 -1.33
CA SER A 185 -29.81 -15.10 -0.38
C SER A 185 -28.77 -14.00 -0.63
N PHE A 186 -28.47 -13.72 -1.91
CA PHE A 186 -27.54 -12.67 -2.28
C PHE A 186 -28.09 -11.27 -1.98
N ILE A 187 -29.38 -11.03 -2.23
CA ILE A 187 -30.09 -9.80 -1.84
C ILE A 187 -30.04 -9.60 -0.31
N PHE A 188 -30.23 -10.67 0.46
CA PHE A 188 -30.14 -10.62 1.92
C PHE A 188 -28.71 -10.28 2.40
N ILE A 189 -27.69 -10.94 1.87
CA ILE A 189 -26.27 -10.67 2.20
C ILE A 189 -25.90 -9.23 1.84
N LEU A 190 -26.25 -8.77 0.64
CA LEU A 190 -26.02 -7.40 0.21
C LEU A 190 -26.76 -6.40 1.10
N GLY A 191 -27.98 -6.71 1.53
CA GLY A 191 -28.78 -5.89 2.43
C GLY A 191 -28.17 -5.72 3.83
N ILE A 192 -27.38 -6.69 4.31
CA ILE A 192 -26.62 -6.57 5.57
C ILE A 192 -25.30 -5.82 5.37
N TRP A 193 -24.61 -6.08 4.26
CA TRP A 193 -23.22 -5.64 4.04
C TRP A 193 -23.09 -4.24 3.44
N ALA A 194 -24.09 -3.74 2.72
CA ALA A 194 -24.02 -2.45 2.03
C ALA A 194 -24.88 -1.40 2.77
N PRO A 195 -24.39 -0.74 3.84
CA PRO A 195 -25.14 0.35 4.45
C PRO A 195 -25.33 1.45 3.41
N GLY A 196 -26.57 1.63 2.96
CA GLY A 196 -26.94 2.63 1.94
C GLY A 196 -26.76 4.09 2.36
N LEU A 197 -26.29 4.36 3.58
CA LEU A 197 -26.14 5.69 4.17
C LEU A 197 -24.64 6.08 4.26
N PRO A 198 -24.26 7.28 3.79
CA PRO A 198 -22.92 7.81 4.07
C PRO A 198 -22.70 7.93 5.59
N SER A 199 -21.49 7.59 6.05
CA SER A 199 -21.13 7.67 7.47
C SER A 199 -21.41 9.08 8.00
N TYR A 200 -22.03 9.21 9.18
CA TYR A 200 -22.21 10.49 9.86
C TYR A 200 -20.89 11.28 9.95
N PHE A 201 -19.75 10.58 10.06
CA PHE A 201 -18.42 11.16 10.04
C PHE A 201 -18.08 11.87 8.70
N ALA A 202 -18.46 11.29 7.56
CA ALA A 202 -18.26 11.89 6.24
C ALA A 202 -19.18 13.10 6.00
N ILE A 203 -20.37 13.11 6.62
CA ILE A 203 -21.28 14.25 6.60
C ILE A 203 -20.76 15.37 7.52
N TYR A 204 -20.22 15.00 8.68
CA TYR A 204 -19.59 15.94 9.62
C TYR A 204 -18.34 16.60 9.00
N GLU A 205 -17.47 15.84 8.34
CA GLU A 205 -16.34 16.38 7.55
C GLU A 205 -16.82 17.29 6.42
N PHE A 206 -17.90 16.94 5.71
CA PHE A 206 -18.45 17.78 4.63
C PHE A 206 -19.02 19.12 5.14
N PHE A 207 -19.67 19.14 6.30
CA PHE A 207 -20.14 20.40 6.91
C PHE A 207 -18.99 21.22 7.50
N GLN A 208 -17.93 20.57 7.99
CA GLN A 208 -16.76 21.24 8.53
C GLN A 208 -15.82 21.78 7.43
N SER A 209 -15.83 21.18 6.23
CA SER A 209 -15.03 21.61 5.09
C SER A 209 -15.64 22.75 4.28
N ASN A 210 -16.84 23.25 4.62
CA ASN A 210 -17.42 24.42 3.98
C ASN A 210 -16.93 25.73 4.62
N GLY A 211 -15.61 25.85 4.69
CA GLY A 211 -14.85 27.06 4.94
C GLY A 211 -13.65 27.07 3.99
N HIS A 212 -13.91 27.49 2.75
CA HIS A 212 -12.99 27.63 1.61
C HIS A 212 -12.59 26.34 0.83
N ASP A 213 -12.84 26.44 -0.47
CA ASP A 213 -12.44 25.58 -1.60
C ASP A 213 -13.10 24.19 -1.73
N ALA A 214 -14.29 24.22 -2.35
CA ALA A 214 -14.94 23.06 -2.96
C ALA A 214 -14.17 22.57 -4.19
N LEU A 215 -13.08 21.81 -3.99
CA LEU A 215 -12.52 20.94 -5.01
C LEU A 215 -13.46 19.75 -5.23
N THR A 216 -13.78 19.51 -6.50
CA THR A 216 -14.62 18.42 -7.00
C THR A 216 -14.34 17.08 -6.31
N VAL A 217 -15.29 16.59 -5.51
CA VAL A 217 -15.26 15.24 -4.93
C VAL A 217 -15.40 14.22 -6.07
N GLU A 218 -14.27 13.82 -6.64
CA GLU A 218 -14.19 12.73 -7.62
C GLU A 218 -14.52 11.40 -6.90
N ASN A 219 -15.36 10.56 -7.53
CA ASN A 219 -15.76 9.27 -6.96
C ASN A 219 -14.54 8.47 -6.45
N VAL A 220 -14.52 8.07 -5.19
CA VAL A 220 -13.43 7.26 -4.58
C VAL A 220 -13.08 6.01 -5.40
N TRP A 221 -14.08 5.38 -6.02
CA TRP A 221 -13.88 4.23 -6.92
C TRP A 221 -13.23 4.61 -8.25
N VAL A 222 -13.58 5.77 -8.83
CA VAL A 222 -12.94 6.27 -10.05
C VAL A 222 -11.49 6.68 -9.75
N ARG A 223 -11.24 7.31 -8.59
CA ARG A 223 -9.90 7.60 -8.08
C ARG A 223 -9.08 6.33 -7.90
N ARG A 224 -9.62 5.30 -7.22
CA ARG A 224 -8.95 4.00 -7.05
C ARG A 224 -8.70 3.27 -8.37
N ILE A 225 -9.65 3.25 -9.29
CA ILE A 225 -9.50 2.62 -10.61
C ILE A 225 -8.48 3.37 -11.46
N ARG A 226 -8.47 4.71 -11.43
CA ARG A 226 -7.47 5.52 -12.14
C ARG A 226 -6.07 5.29 -11.56
N ARG A 227 -5.92 5.30 -10.23
CA ARG A 227 -4.68 4.93 -9.53
C ARG A 227 -4.19 3.54 -9.92
N PHE A 228 -5.09 2.54 -9.95
CA PHE A 228 -4.75 1.19 -10.39
C PHE A 228 -4.39 1.12 -11.88
N LYS A 229 -5.01 1.95 -12.73
CA LYS A 229 -4.69 2.03 -14.16
C LYS A 229 -3.29 2.61 -14.42
N VAL A 230 -2.81 3.52 -13.57
CA VAL A 230 -1.42 4.02 -13.62
C VAL A 230 -0.42 2.89 -13.34
N VAL A 231 -0.77 1.96 -12.44
CA VAL A 231 0.10 0.84 -12.03
C VAL A 231 -0.08 -0.42 -12.91
N SER A 232 -1.21 -0.55 -13.59
CA SER A 232 -1.51 -1.72 -14.43
C SER A 232 -0.45 -2.09 -15.49
N PRO A 233 0.25 -1.14 -16.15
CA PRO A 233 1.30 -1.48 -17.11
C PRO A 233 2.53 -2.12 -16.46
N PHE A 234 2.72 -1.93 -15.16
CA PHE A 234 3.82 -2.50 -14.39
C PHE A 234 3.47 -3.91 -13.90
N ILE A 235 2.21 -4.15 -13.54
CA ILE A 235 1.67 -5.47 -13.20
C ILE A 235 1.61 -6.39 -14.43
N TRP A 236 1.28 -5.84 -15.61
CA TRP A 236 1.25 -6.58 -16.88
C TRP A 236 2.22 -5.93 -17.89
N PRO A 237 3.52 -6.25 -17.80
CA PRO A 237 4.54 -5.61 -18.63
C PRO A 237 4.37 -5.94 -20.12
N ARG A 238 4.81 -5.04 -21.00
CA ARG A 238 4.77 -5.27 -22.46
C ARG A 238 5.79 -6.30 -22.96
N ASN A 239 6.78 -6.65 -22.14
CA ASN A 239 7.81 -7.62 -22.50
C ASN A 239 7.21 -9.04 -22.59
N LYS A 240 7.26 -9.64 -23.79
CA LYS A 240 6.70 -10.98 -24.07
C LYS A 240 7.24 -12.07 -23.14
N THR A 241 8.51 -12.00 -22.75
CA THR A 241 9.13 -13.01 -21.86
C THR A 241 8.52 -12.96 -20.46
N ILE A 242 8.24 -11.77 -19.94
CA ILE A 242 7.64 -11.61 -18.60
C ILE A 242 6.14 -11.96 -18.67
N GLN A 243 5.45 -11.58 -19.74
CA GLN A 243 4.05 -12.00 -19.98
C GLN A 243 3.91 -13.53 -20.01
N LEU A 244 4.83 -14.23 -20.69
CA LEU A 244 4.84 -15.69 -20.71
C LEU A 244 5.04 -16.27 -19.31
N ARG A 245 5.93 -15.69 -18.49
CA ARG A 245 6.12 -16.12 -17.09
C ARG A 245 4.87 -15.91 -16.25
N VAL A 246 4.20 -14.77 -16.38
CA VAL A 246 2.93 -14.49 -15.68
C VAL A 246 1.85 -15.49 -16.11
N PHE A 247 1.69 -15.73 -17.41
CA PHE A 247 0.75 -16.72 -17.93
C PHE A 247 1.05 -18.12 -17.39
N SER A 248 2.31 -18.56 -17.43
CA SER A 248 2.73 -19.84 -16.85
C SER A 248 2.43 -19.94 -15.35
N CYS A 249 2.56 -18.85 -14.58
CA CYS A 249 2.17 -18.83 -13.17
C CYS A 249 0.67 -19.08 -12.97
N PHE A 250 -0.20 -18.49 -13.82
CA PHE A 250 -1.64 -18.74 -13.76
C PHE A 250 -1.99 -20.18 -14.17
N VAL A 251 -1.34 -20.73 -15.19
CA VAL A 251 -1.50 -22.13 -15.60
C VAL A 251 -1.11 -23.07 -14.46
N LEU A 252 0.06 -22.86 -13.83
CA LEU A 252 0.50 -23.65 -12.68
C LEU A 252 -0.44 -23.52 -11.48
N LEU A 253 -1.05 -22.34 -11.28
CA LEU A 253 -2.04 -22.16 -10.23
C LEU A 253 -3.28 -23.03 -10.49
N ILE A 254 -3.80 -23.05 -11.71
CA ILE A 254 -4.95 -23.87 -12.09
C ILE A 254 -4.62 -25.36 -11.93
N ILE A 255 -3.47 -25.80 -12.44
CA ILE A 255 -3.00 -27.19 -12.29
C ILE A 255 -2.89 -27.55 -10.80
N GLY A 256 -2.33 -26.67 -9.97
CA GLY A 256 -2.24 -26.88 -8.53
C GLY A 256 -3.59 -27.10 -7.86
N ARG A 257 -4.65 -26.40 -8.29
CA ARG A 257 -6.02 -26.58 -7.76
C ARG A 257 -6.64 -27.90 -8.20
N ILE A 258 -6.40 -28.31 -9.45
CA ILE A 258 -6.85 -29.62 -9.95
C ILE A 258 -6.17 -30.75 -9.15
N VAL A 259 -4.85 -30.66 -8.95
CA VAL A 259 -4.08 -31.62 -8.14
C VAL A 259 -4.60 -31.66 -6.70
N ASN A 260 -4.87 -30.50 -6.11
CA ASN A 260 -5.45 -30.37 -4.77
C ASN A 260 -6.81 -31.09 -4.66
N LEU A 261 -7.70 -30.93 -5.63
CA LEU A 261 -9.00 -31.61 -5.64
C LEU A 261 -8.87 -33.12 -5.81
N TYR A 262 -7.96 -33.58 -6.67
CA TYR A 262 -7.86 -35.00 -7.06
C TYR A 262 -7.09 -35.87 -6.06
N SER A 263 -6.14 -35.29 -5.31
CA SER A 263 -5.32 -36.05 -4.36
C SER A 263 -6.13 -36.79 -3.28
N PRO A 264 -7.11 -36.17 -2.59
CA PRO A 264 -7.96 -36.89 -1.62
C PRO A 264 -8.84 -37.97 -2.27
N ILE A 265 -9.26 -37.78 -3.52
CA ILE A 265 -10.09 -38.72 -4.27
C ILE A 265 -9.32 -40.01 -4.56
N LEU A 266 -8.09 -39.88 -5.07
CA LEU A 266 -7.22 -41.04 -5.27
C LEU A 266 -6.90 -41.75 -3.97
N TYR A 267 -6.72 -41.01 -2.87
CA TYR A 267 -6.47 -41.65 -1.59
C TYR A 267 -7.67 -42.49 -1.12
N LYS A 268 -8.91 -42.00 -1.33
CA LYS A 268 -10.13 -42.81 -1.16
C LYS A 268 -10.10 -44.08 -2.01
N ASP A 269 -9.73 -43.97 -3.28
CA ASP A 269 -9.76 -45.10 -4.22
C ASP A 269 -8.71 -46.16 -3.88
N ILE A 270 -7.52 -45.74 -3.40
CA ILE A 270 -6.50 -46.64 -2.85
C ILE A 270 -7.06 -47.39 -1.64
N VAL A 271 -7.64 -46.68 -0.67
CA VAL A 271 -8.20 -47.31 0.53
C VAL A 271 -9.32 -48.28 0.19
N ASN A 272 -10.22 -47.91 -0.73
CA ASN A 272 -11.28 -48.79 -1.21
C ASN A 272 -10.73 -50.07 -1.86
N SER A 273 -9.65 -49.97 -2.65
CA SER A 273 -9.02 -51.14 -3.29
C SER A 273 -8.41 -52.11 -2.27
N LEU A 274 -7.99 -51.60 -1.11
CA LEU A 274 -7.42 -52.39 -0.03
C LEU A 274 -8.47 -52.98 0.93
N SER A 275 -9.70 -52.45 0.93
CA SER A 275 -10.77 -52.92 1.82
C SER A 275 -11.68 -54.00 1.21
N VAL A 276 -11.61 -54.25 -0.10
CA VAL A 276 -12.39 -55.33 -0.75
C VAL A 276 -11.69 -56.67 -0.55
N VAL A 277 -12.05 -57.37 0.53
CA VAL A 277 -11.78 -58.81 0.70
C VAL A 277 -12.95 -59.56 0.06
N ASN A 278 -12.66 -60.29 -1.03
CA ASN A 278 -13.61 -61.08 -1.82
C ASN A 278 -14.46 -62.03 -0.97
N ASN A 279 -15.78 -61.89 -1.04
CA ASN A 279 -16.75 -62.90 -0.59
C ASN A 279 -17.12 -63.90 -1.71
N SER A 280 -16.18 -64.18 -2.62
CA SER A 280 -16.39 -65.11 -3.73
C SER A 280 -15.26 -66.14 -3.82
N THR A 281 -15.13 -66.96 -2.79
CA THR A 281 -14.62 -68.33 -2.91
C THR A 281 -15.68 -69.17 -3.64
N ARG A 282 -15.70 -69.09 -4.99
CA ARG A 282 -16.22 -70.20 -5.80
C ARG A 282 -15.03 -71.06 -6.21
N SER A 283 -15.04 -72.27 -5.66
CA SER A 283 -14.20 -73.40 -6.05
C SER A 283 -14.06 -73.50 -7.58
N VAL A 284 -12.86 -73.23 -8.10
CA VAL A 284 -12.49 -73.63 -9.46
C VAL A 284 -11.59 -74.85 -9.31
N SER A 285 -12.15 -76.00 -9.69
CA SER A 285 -11.48 -77.29 -9.79
C SER A 285 -10.30 -77.21 -10.77
N PHE A 286 -9.19 -77.77 -10.33
CA PHE A 286 -7.95 -77.94 -11.05
C PHE A 286 -8.10 -79.07 -12.09
N GLU A 287 -8.08 -78.76 -13.38
CA GLU A 287 -7.63 -79.70 -14.42
C GLU A 287 -6.89 -78.99 -15.57
N GLN A 288 -5.64 -79.43 -15.76
CA GLN A 288 -4.84 -79.62 -16.98
C GLN A 288 -5.17 -78.78 -18.24
N ASN A 289 -4.28 -77.85 -18.60
CA ASN A 289 -3.21 -78.15 -19.56
C ASN A 289 -2.20 -77.02 -19.75
N LEU A 290 -0.97 -77.48 -19.91
CA LEU A 290 0.31 -76.80 -19.98
C LEU A 290 0.62 -76.45 -21.45
N VAL A 291 0.54 -75.17 -21.86
CA VAL A 291 1.27 -74.68 -23.04
C VAL A 291 1.81 -73.27 -22.79
N LEU A 292 3.14 -73.20 -22.80
CA LEU A 292 3.99 -72.03 -22.66
C LEU A 292 3.57 -70.85 -23.56
N ARG A 293 3.26 -69.70 -22.95
CA ARG A 293 3.48 -68.37 -23.54
C ARG A 293 4.31 -67.53 -22.58
N LEU A 294 5.59 -67.40 -22.90
CA LEU A 294 6.52 -66.43 -22.33
C LEU A 294 6.05 -65.02 -22.71
N SER A 295 5.16 -64.45 -21.91
CA SER A 295 4.89 -63.01 -21.90
C SER A 295 5.39 -62.43 -20.58
N PRO A 296 5.97 -61.22 -20.57
CA PRO A 296 6.35 -60.52 -19.32
C PRO A 296 5.19 -60.43 -18.32
N TYR A 297 3.95 -60.40 -18.82
CA TYR A 297 2.71 -60.44 -18.03
C TYR A 297 2.48 -61.75 -17.28
N ALA A 298 2.85 -62.91 -17.87
CA ALA A 298 2.63 -64.22 -17.25
C ALA A 298 3.60 -64.51 -16.10
N ILE A 299 4.84 -64.00 -16.19
CA ILE A 299 5.85 -64.13 -15.13
C ILE A 299 5.51 -63.18 -13.96
N PHE A 300 5.03 -61.96 -14.25
CA PHE A 300 4.58 -61.02 -13.23
C PHE A 300 3.39 -61.58 -12.42
N ASN A 301 2.43 -62.21 -13.08
CA ASN A 301 1.27 -62.84 -12.43
C ASN A 301 1.62 -64.12 -11.65
N ALA A 302 2.71 -64.82 -12.02
CA ALA A 302 3.19 -66.01 -11.31
C ALA A 302 3.98 -65.68 -10.03
N ILE A 303 4.62 -64.49 -9.98
CA ILE A 303 5.36 -64.01 -8.80
C ILE A 303 4.41 -63.36 -7.77
N SER A 304 3.29 -62.79 -8.20
CA SER A 304 2.28 -62.15 -7.35
C SER A 304 1.31 -63.16 -6.71
N GLY A 305 1.84 -64.21 -6.07
CA GLY A 305 1.10 -65.33 -5.46
C GLY A 305 -0.27 -64.96 -4.86
N HIS A 306 -1.27 -65.79 -5.17
CA HIS A 306 -2.67 -65.61 -4.81
C HIS A 306 -2.89 -65.33 -3.31
N SER A 307 -3.25 -64.08 -3.00
CA SER A 307 -4.12 -63.70 -1.90
C SER A 307 -4.97 -62.53 -2.40
N GLY A 308 -6.25 -62.49 -2.03
CA GLY A 308 -7.30 -61.71 -2.71
C GLY A 308 -7.26 -60.19 -2.54
N LEU A 309 -6.10 -59.56 -2.69
CA LEU A 309 -5.89 -58.11 -2.75
C LEU A 309 -5.02 -57.81 -3.99
N ILE A 310 -5.62 -57.24 -5.04
CA ILE A 310 -4.86 -56.78 -6.21
C ILE A 310 -4.21 -55.44 -5.82
N TYR A 311 -2.91 -55.43 -5.55
CA TYR A 311 -2.18 -54.19 -5.28
C TYR A 311 -2.14 -53.33 -6.55
N ARG A 312 -2.94 -52.25 -6.56
CA ARG A 312 -3.06 -51.28 -7.67
C ARG A 312 -1.90 -50.28 -7.64
N TRP A 313 -0.74 -50.71 -8.15
CA TRP A 313 0.48 -49.88 -8.26
C TRP A 313 0.25 -48.58 -9.05
N ASP A 314 -0.66 -48.60 -10.02
CA ASP A 314 -1.10 -47.45 -10.82
C ASP A 314 -1.61 -46.30 -9.94
N TYR A 315 -2.50 -46.58 -8.99
CA TYR A 315 -3.05 -45.56 -8.10
C TYR A 315 -2.04 -45.05 -7.08
N VAL A 316 -1.23 -45.95 -6.51
CA VAL A 316 -0.21 -45.56 -5.52
C VAL A 316 0.87 -44.68 -6.14
N LEU A 317 1.37 -45.03 -7.33
CA LEU A 317 2.38 -44.23 -8.04
C LEU A 317 1.81 -42.87 -8.49
N LEU A 318 0.57 -42.85 -8.99
CA LEU A 318 -0.10 -41.60 -9.36
C LEU A 318 -0.33 -40.70 -8.13
N PHE A 319 -0.77 -41.27 -7.01
CA PHE A 319 -0.93 -40.54 -5.76
C PHE A 319 0.42 -40.00 -5.24
N ALA A 320 1.49 -40.79 -5.28
CA ALA A 320 2.83 -40.34 -4.90
C ALA A 320 3.31 -39.18 -5.78
N LEU A 321 3.09 -39.25 -7.09
CA LEU A 321 3.40 -38.16 -8.03
C LEU A 321 2.60 -36.89 -7.70
N LEU A 322 1.29 -37.01 -7.52
CA LEU A 322 0.43 -35.87 -7.18
C LEU A 322 0.79 -35.28 -5.82
N ARG A 323 1.18 -36.11 -4.86
CA ARG A 323 1.62 -35.65 -3.55
C ARG A 323 2.96 -34.93 -3.61
N LEU A 324 3.85 -35.33 -4.51
CA LEU A 324 5.10 -34.62 -4.79
C LEU A 324 4.84 -33.26 -5.48
N LEU A 325 3.88 -33.22 -6.41
CA LEU A 325 3.45 -31.97 -7.06
C LEU A 325 2.76 -31.00 -6.09
N GLN A 326 1.91 -31.52 -5.20
CA GLN A 326 1.14 -30.79 -4.20
C GLN A 326 1.98 -30.35 -3.00
N GLY A 327 2.90 -31.20 -2.56
CA GLY A 327 3.60 -31.11 -1.27
C GLY A 327 2.82 -31.79 -0.14
N LEU A 328 3.45 -31.93 1.02
CA LEU A 328 2.90 -32.74 2.12
C LEU A 328 1.83 -32.05 2.98
N GLY A 329 1.28 -30.90 2.55
CA GLY A 329 0.24 -30.15 3.28
C GLY A 329 0.73 -29.58 4.62
N GLY A 330 0.89 -28.26 4.72
CA GLY A 330 1.38 -27.58 5.93
C GLY A 330 2.87 -27.79 6.26
N LEU A 331 3.49 -28.90 5.85
CA LEU A 331 4.91 -29.23 6.13
C LEU A 331 5.89 -28.83 5.00
N GLY A 332 5.40 -28.38 3.84
CA GLY A 332 6.27 -27.94 2.75
C GLY A 332 5.50 -27.62 1.46
N ALA A 333 6.01 -26.64 0.69
CA ALA A 333 5.46 -26.29 -0.61
C ALA A 333 5.75 -27.38 -1.65
N GLY A 334 4.72 -27.83 -2.38
CA GLY A 334 4.91 -28.77 -3.49
C GLY A 334 5.68 -28.18 -4.66
N LEU A 335 6.15 -29.05 -5.58
CA LEU A 335 6.89 -28.62 -6.77
C LEU A 335 6.15 -27.57 -7.60
N ILE A 336 4.82 -27.68 -7.73
CA ILE A 336 4.03 -26.70 -8.50
C ILE A 336 4.11 -25.32 -7.86
N SER A 337 3.96 -25.24 -6.53
CA SER A 337 4.04 -23.96 -5.82
C SER A 337 5.46 -23.41 -5.84
N ALA A 338 6.48 -24.26 -5.74
CA ALA A 338 7.89 -23.86 -5.83
C ALA A 338 8.24 -23.31 -7.21
N LEU A 339 7.89 -24.02 -8.29
CA LEU A 339 8.10 -23.58 -9.67
C LEU A 339 7.36 -22.28 -9.98
N ARG A 340 6.09 -22.18 -9.53
CA ARG A 340 5.31 -20.95 -9.65
C ARG A 340 5.98 -19.79 -8.91
N SER A 341 6.43 -20.01 -7.68
CA SER A 341 7.14 -18.99 -6.89
C SER A 341 8.43 -18.54 -7.59
N GLN A 342 9.17 -19.49 -8.17
CA GLN A 342 10.40 -19.19 -8.91
C GLN A 342 10.14 -18.33 -10.16
N LEU A 343 9.10 -18.65 -10.92
CA LEU A 343 8.68 -17.84 -12.06
C LEU A 343 8.22 -16.44 -11.64
N TRP A 344 7.57 -16.34 -10.47
CA TRP A 344 7.07 -15.08 -9.92
C TRP A 344 8.18 -14.11 -9.50
N ILE A 345 9.31 -14.60 -8.97
CA ILE A 345 10.43 -13.74 -8.52
C ILE A 345 10.84 -12.73 -9.59
N ALA A 346 10.94 -13.15 -10.85
CA ALA A 346 11.32 -12.24 -11.92
C ALA A 346 10.27 -11.18 -12.25
N VAL A 347 8.98 -11.51 -12.10
CA VAL A 347 7.87 -10.58 -12.30
C VAL A 347 7.86 -9.53 -11.19
N ASP A 348 8.04 -9.99 -9.94
CA ASP A 348 8.13 -9.17 -8.74
C ASP A 348 9.30 -8.18 -8.80
N GLN A 349 10.50 -8.66 -9.13
CA GLN A 349 11.71 -7.84 -9.27
C GLN A 349 11.59 -6.80 -10.39
N PHE A 350 11.02 -7.19 -11.54
CA PHE A 350 10.78 -6.25 -12.64
C PHE A 350 9.81 -5.14 -12.21
N SER A 351 8.68 -5.52 -11.62
CA SER A 351 7.62 -4.58 -11.23
C SER A 351 8.14 -3.59 -10.17
N THR A 352 8.85 -4.10 -9.16
CA THR A 352 9.43 -3.27 -8.10
C THR A 352 10.45 -2.29 -8.66
N ARG A 353 11.38 -2.75 -9.51
CA ARG A 353 12.41 -1.88 -10.09
C ARG A 353 11.80 -0.74 -10.92
N GLU A 354 10.90 -1.05 -11.84
CA GLU A 354 10.32 -0.03 -12.74
C GLU A 354 9.50 1.01 -11.95
N LEU A 355 8.73 0.57 -10.95
CA LEU A 355 7.97 1.47 -10.08
C LEU A 355 8.90 2.34 -9.22
N SER A 356 9.94 1.77 -8.61
CA SER A 356 10.90 2.52 -7.80
C SER A 356 11.65 3.56 -8.64
N VAL A 357 12.11 3.21 -9.85
CA VAL A 357 12.80 4.15 -10.74
C VAL A 357 11.86 5.27 -11.20
N MET A 358 10.61 4.95 -11.50
CA MET A 358 9.60 5.94 -11.90
C MET A 358 9.27 6.92 -10.76
N LEU A 359 9.06 6.41 -9.54
CA LEU A 359 8.83 7.25 -8.36
C LEU A 359 10.06 8.09 -8.01
N PHE A 360 11.25 7.51 -8.07
CA PHE A 360 12.49 8.25 -7.81
C PHE A 360 12.67 9.40 -8.81
N LYS A 361 12.39 9.16 -10.09
CA LYS A 361 12.38 10.21 -11.13
C LYS A 361 11.34 11.29 -10.86
N HIS A 362 10.18 10.93 -10.31
CA HIS A 362 9.15 11.90 -9.93
C HIS A 362 9.60 12.73 -8.72
N ILE A 363 10.13 12.09 -7.67
CA ILE A 363 10.65 12.76 -6.46
C ILE A 363 11.71 13.79 -6.83
N GLN A 364 12.63 13.48 -7.74
CA GLN A 364 13.66 14.43 -8.20
C GLN A 364 13.11 15.66 -8.95
N ARG A 365 11.86 15.61 -9.42
CA ARG A 365 11.19 16.70 -10.14
C ARG A 365 10.30 17.55 -9.23
N LEU A 366 10.09 17.13 -7.98
CA LEU A 366 9.31 17.91 -7.01
C LEU A 366 10.08 19.17 -6.59
N SER A 367 9.34 20.14 -6.06
CA SER A 367 9.91 21.45 -5.75
C SER A 367 10.84 21.42 -4.53
N LEU A 368 11.76 22.37 -4.47
CA LEU A 368 12.67 22.51 -3.33
C LEU A 368 11.90 22.72 -2.01
N ARG A 369 10.78 23.45 -2.04
CA ARG A 369 9.90 23.64 -0.87
C ARG A 369 9.39 22.30 -0.33
N TRP A 370 8.95 21.43 -1.24
CA TRP A 370 8.45 20.11 -0.89
C TRP A 370 9.55 19.29 -0.18
N HIS A 371 10.79 19.34 -0.69
CA HIS A 371 11.93 18.65 -0.10
C HIS A 371 12.35 19.20 1.27
N LEU A 372 12.36 20.53 1.46
CA LEU A 372 12.76 21.14 2.75
C LEU A 372 11.74 20.90 3.87
N SER A 373 10.47 20.67 3.51
CA SER A 373 9.39 20.43 4.48
C SER A 373 9.33 19.00 5.03
N ARG A 374 10.10 18.06 4.45
CA ARG A 374 10.00 16.62 4.76
C ARG A 374 11.36 16.01 5.03
N LYS A 375 11.40 15.00 5.89
CA LYS A 375 12.62 14.22 6.14
C LYS A 375 12.85 13.25 4.97
N THR A 376 14.02 13.29 4.36
CA THR A 376 14.38 12.43 3.21
C THR A 376 14.15 10.94 3.50
N GLY A 377 14.51 10.47 4.70
CA GLY A 377 14.31 9.07 5.10
C GLY A 377 12.83 8.64 5.19
N GLU A 378 11.93 9.57 5.50
CA GLU A 378 10.49 9.29 5.52
C GLU A 378 9.94 9.13 4.10
N VAL A 379 10.33 10.03 3.19
CA VAL A 379 9.95 9.97 1.77
C VAL A 379 10.43 8.68 1.11
N LEU A 380 11.71 8.32 1.30
CA LEU A 380 12.26 7.08 0.77
C LEU A 380 11.54 5.85 1.34
N ARG A 381 11.21 5.87 2.64
CA ARG A 381 10.43 4.78 3.26
C ARG A 381 9.01 4.67 2.70
N VAL A 382 8.37 5.77 2.33
CA VAL A 382 7.06 5.75 1.65
C VAL A 382 7.19 5.14 0.24
N MET A 383 8.23 5.52 -0.51
CA MET A 383 8.54 4.93 -1.81
C MET A 383 8.80 3.41 -1.72
N ASP A 384 9.69 2.98 -0.83
CA ASP A 384 10.07 1.56 -0.69
C ASP A 384 8.89 0.71 -0.21
N ARG A 385 8.14 1.17 0.80
CA ARG A 385 6.95 0.44 1.26
C ARG A 385 5.83 0.42 0.24
N GLY A 386 5.62 1.52 -0.47
CA GLY A 386 4.60 1.63 -1.52
C GLY A 386 4.83 0.68 -2.68
N THR A 387 6.06 0.63 -3.19
CA THR A 387 6.46 -0.24 -4.30
C THR A 387 6.37 -1.72 -3.94
N ALA A 388 6.89 -2.11 -2.77
CA ALA A 388 6.76 -3.47 -2.26
C ALA A 388 5.28 -3.85 -2.03
N SER A 389 4.46 -2.90 -1.56
CA SER A 389 3.05 -3.12 -1.27
C SER A 389 2.21 -3.45 -2.50
N ILE A 390 2.49 -2.82 -3.64
CA ILE A 390 1.80 -3.15 -4.91
C ILE A 390 2.02 -4.61 -5.27
N SER A 391 3.27 -5.08 -5.22
CA SER A 391 3.57 -6.47 -5.56
C SER A 391 3.00 -7.45 -4.54
N ASN A 392 3.09 -7.11 -3.24
CA ASN A 392 2.51 -7.88 -2.16
C ASN A 392 0.99 -8.04 -2.29
N ILE A 393 0.26 -6.96 -2.60
CA ILE A 393 -1.19 -7.01 -2.84
C ILE A 393 -1.52 -8.03 -3.92
N LEU A 394 -0.81 -7.96 -5.03
CA LEU A 394 -1.07 -8.82 -6.17
C LEU A 394 -0.75 -10.29 -5.84
N SER A 395 0.39 -10.54 -5.20
CA SER A 395 0.79 -11.87 -4.75
C SER A 395 -0.21 -12.47 -3.74
N TYR A 396 -0.62 -11.70 -2.73
CA TYR A 396 -1.56 -12.17 -1.70
C TYR A 396 -2.96 -12.43 -2.27
N LEU A 397 -3.47 -11.54 -3.13
CA LEU A 397 -4.79 -11.72 -3.75
C LEU A 397 -4.81 -12.91 -4.71
N VAL A 398 -3.88 -12.94 -5.67
CA VAL A 398 -3.89 -13.93 -6.77
C VAL A 398 -3.49 -15.31 -6.29
N PHE A 399 -2.52 -15.43 -5.37
CA PHE A 399 -1.96 -16.74 -5.01
C PHE A 399 -2.50 -17.32 -3.71
N ASN A 400 -3.07 -16.50 -2.83
CA ASN A 400 -3.57 -16.96 -1.54
C ASN A 400 -5.08 -16.76 -1.43
N LEU A 401 -5.57 -15.51 -1.38
CA LEU A 401 -6.98 -15.25 -1.08
C LEU A 401 -7.96 -15.81 -2.11
N LEU A 402 -7.79 -15.44 -3.38
CA LEU A 402 -8.72 -15.86 -4.44
C LEU A 402 -8.74 -17.40 -4.59
N PRO A 403 -7.59 -18.09 -4.60
CA PRO A 403 -7.59 -19.55 -4.62
C PRO A 403 -8.20 -20.20 -3.38
N THR A 404 -8.00 -19.65 -2.18
CA THR A 404 -8.63 -20.20 -0.96
C THR A 404 -10.14 -20.09 -1.00
N VAL A 405 -10.68 -18.96 -1.48
CA VAL A 405 -12.13 -18.80 -1.67
C VAL A 405 -12.65 -19.79 -2.70
N LEU A 406 -11.94 -19.97 -3.82
CA LEU A 406 -12.31 -20.95 -4.84
C LEU A 406 -12.24 -22.39 -4.30
N ASP A 407 -11.22 -22.76 -3.54
CA ASP A 407 -11.10 -24.10 -2.94
C ASP A 407 -12.24 -24.39 -1.97
N ILE A 408 -12.69 -23.40 -1.18
CA ILE A 408 -13.84 -23.56 -0.29
C ILE A 408 -15.12 -23.79 -1.11
N ILE A 409 -15.34 -23.00 -2.16
CA ILE A 409 -16.52 -23.15 -3.03
C ILE A 409 -16.51 -24.53 -3.71
N ILE A 410 -15.38 -24.91 -4.31
CA ILE A 410 -15.19 -26.21 -4.97
C ILE A 410 -15.36 -27.35 -3.96
N GLY A 411 -14.80 -27.22 -2.75
CA GLY A 411 -14.91 -28.20 -1.68
C GLY A 411 -16.36 -28.41 -1.24
N VAL A 412 -17.11 -27.32 -1.00
CA VAL A 412 -18.53 -27.40 -0.63
C VAL A 412 -19.34 -28.07 -1.74
N VAL A 413 -19.18 -27.65 -2.99
CA VAL A 413 -19.88 -28.26 -4.15
C VAL A 413 -19.54 -29.75 -4.25
N TYR A 414 -18.27 -30.11 -4.08
CA TYR A 414 -17.83 -31.50 -4.11
C TYR A 414 -18.46 -32.34 -2.98
N PHE A 415 -18.50 -31.85 -1.74
CA PHE A 415 -19.10 -32.58 -0.63
C PHE A 415 -20.62 -32.75 -0.77
N VAL A 416 -21.31 -31.76 -1.35
CA VAL A 416 -22.74 -31.89 -1.70
C VAL A 416 -22.95 -32.99 -2.74
N ALA A 417 -22.10 -33.04 -3.78
CA ALA A 417 -22.24 -33.99 -4.88
C ALA A 417 -21.79 -35.42 -4.53
N ALA A 418 -20.70 -35.58 -3.77
CA ALA A 418 -20.07 -36.88 -3.50
C ALA A 418 -20.58 -37.58 -2.23
N PHE A 419 -21.18 -36.84 -1.29
CA PHE A 419 -21.74 -37.38 -0.06
C PHE A 419 -23.23 -37.07 0.03
N ASN A 420 -23.57 -35.88 0.54
CA ASN A 420 -24.93 -35.37 0.68
C ASN A 420 -24.89 -33.87 1.05
N ILE A 421 -26.02 -33.18 0.92
CA ILE A 421 -26.19 -31.76 1.26
C ILE A 421 -25.75 -31.44 2.71
N TRP A 422 -25.97 -32.36 3.65
CA TRP A 422 -25.60 -32.19 5.06
C TRP A 422 -24.09 -32.08 5.27
N TYR A 423 -23.29 -32.82 4.50
CA TYR A 423 -21.82 -32.70 4.55
C TYR A 423 -21.36 -31.37 3.98
N GLY A 424 -21.94 -30.94 2.86
CA GLY A 424 -21.66 -29.62 2.29
C GLY A 424 -22.02 -28.48 3.24
N LEU A 425 -23.19 -28.56 3.89
CA LEU A 425 -23.64 -27.59 4.89
C LEU A 425 -22.74 -27.56 6.12
N LEU A 426 -22.33 -28.72 6.64
CA LEU A 426 -21.39 -28.81 7.77
C LEU A 426 -20.08 -28.11 7.43
N VAL A 427 -19.48 -28.42 6.27
CA VAL A 427 -18.23 -27.78 5.83
C VAL A 427 -18.43 -26.28 5.64
N PHE A 428 -19.51 -25.85 5.00
CA PHE A 428 -19.80 -24.44 4.79
C PHE A 428 -19.94 -23.68 6.11
N VAL A 429 -20.71 -24.21 7.06
CA VAL A 429 -20.92 -23.59 8.38
C VAL A 429 -19.62 -23.52 9.19
N THR A 430 -18.84 -24.60 9.22
CA THR A 430 -17.53 -24.61 9.90
C THR A 430 -16.58 -23.58 9.30
N MET A 431 -16.46 -23.53 7.97
CA MET A 431 -15.55 -22.59 7.29
C MET A 431 -16.02 -21.14 7.41
N LEU A 432 -17.31 -20.88 7.31
CA LEU A 432 -17.89 -19.54 7.51
C LEU A 432 -17.65 -19.05 8.94
N THR A 433 -17.94 -19.89 9.93
CA THR A 433 -17.70 -19.57 11.35
C THR A 433 -16.23 -19.31 11.62
N TYR A 434 -15.34 -20.10 11.01
CA TYR A 434 -13.89 -19.90 11.10
C TYR A 434 -13.47 -18.53 10.55
N ILE A 435 -13.91 -18.16 9.34
CA ILE A 435 -13.56 -16.89 8.71
C ILE A 435 -14.08 -15.72 9.54
N VAL A 436 -15.36 -15.75 9.93
CA VAL A 436 -16.00 -14.67 10.69
C VAL A 436 -15.31 -14.47 12.05
N SER A 437 -15.09 -15.55 12.82
CA SER A 437 -14.39 -15.46 14.10
C SER A 437 -12.96 -14.94 13.94
N THR A 438 -12.24 -15.40 12.91
CA THR A 438 -10.88 -14.93 12.60
C THR A 438 -10.83 -13.44 12.31
N VAL A 439 -11.75 -12.92 11.50
CA VAL A 439 -11.80 -11.48 11.15
C VAL A 439 -12.12 -10.64 12.38
N LEU A 440 -13.16 -11.00 13.14
CA LEU A 440 -13.58 -10.24 14.33
C LEU A 440 -12.48 -10.16 15.39
N ILE A 441 -11.85 -11.31 15.71
CA ILE A 441 -10.75 -11.36 16.68
C ILE A 441 -9.52 -10.61 16.16
N THR A 442 -9.25 -10.71 14.85
CA THR A 442 -8.13 -9.98 14.22
C THR A 442 -8.30 -8.47 14.31
N GLU A 443 -9.50 -7.95 14.06
CA GLU A 443 -9.79 -6.52 14.21
C GLU A 443 -9.65 -6.06 15.66
N TRP A 444 -10.19 -6.82 16.62
CA TRP A 444 -10.02 -6.53 18.04
C TRP A 444 -8.55 -6.55 18.48
N ARG A 445 -7.76 -7.53 18.01
CA ARG A 445 -6.32 -7.65 18.32
C ARG A 445 -5.48 -6.51 17.74
N THR A 446 -5.94 -5.88 16.66
CA THR A 446 -5.18 -4.84 15.96
C THR A 446 -4.82 -3.66 16.87
N LYS A 447 -5.63 -3.35 17.89
CA LYS A 447 -5.31 -2.30 18.88
C LYS A 447 -4.04 -2.59 19.68
N PHE A 448 -3.87 -3.82 20.18
CA PHE A 448 -2.69 -4.22 20.96
C PHE A 448 -1.44 -4.22 20.11
N ARG A 449 -1.56 -4.62 18.85
CA ARG A 449 -0.44 -4.57 17.89
C ARG A 449 -0.03 -3.13 17.58
N ARG A 450 -0.99 -2.20 17.46
CA ARG A 450 -0.69 -0.77 17.25
C ARG A 450 0.04 -0.16 18.46
N GLU A 451 -0.43 -0.48 19.66
CA GLU A 451 0.21 -0.05 20.91
C GLU A 451 1.65 -0.59 21.01
N MET A 452 1.84 -1.88 20.76
CA MET A 452 3.17 -2.51 20.71
C MET A 452 4.09 -1.84 19.69
N ASN A 453 3.62 -1.60 18.45
CA ASN A 453 4.40 -0.92 17.41
C ASN A 453 4.77 0.52 17.80
N ASN A 454 3.88 1.25 18.49
CA ASN A 454 4.16 2.61 18.94
C ASN A 454 5.27 2.62 20.01
N LEU A 455 5.18 1.73 21.00
CA LEU A 455 6.20 1.59 22.05
C LEU A 455 7.53 1.06 21.50
N ASP A 456 7.51 0.20 20.49
CA ASP A 456 8.72 -0.25 19.78
C ASP A 456 9.42 0.92 19.07
N ASN A 457 8.67 1.75 18.36
CA ASN A 457 9.20 2.95 17.72
C ASN A 457 9.78 3.93 18.76
N GLN A 458 9.11 4.15 19.90
CA GLN A 458 9.60 5.03 20.96
C GLN A 458 10.89 4.49 21.60
N LYS A 459 10.94 3.19 21.90
CA LYS A 459 12.14 2.50 22.38
C LYS A 459 13.31 2.68 21.41
N ASN A 460 13.08 2.43 20.11
CA ASN A 460 14.11 2.58 19.08
C ASN A 460 14.55 4.05 18.92
N THR A 461 13.62 5.00 19.01
CA THR A 461 13.93 6.43 18.93
C THR A 461 14.84 6.87 20.09
N LYS A 462 14.55 6.44 21.32
CA LYS A 462 15.40 6.74 22.49
C LYS A 462 16.82 6.16 22.34
N ALA A 463 16.94 4.94 21.82
CA ALA A 463 18.24 4.32 21.60
C ALA A 463 19.06 5.05 20.53
N VAL A 464 18.44 5.40 19.40
CA VAL A 464 19.10 6.14 18.32
C VAL A 464 19.55 7.52 18.81
N ASP A 465 18.72 8.22 19.58
CA ASP A 465 19.04 9.55 20.11
C ASP A 465 20.25 9.52 21.07
N ALA A 466 20.31 8.52 21.96
CA ALA A 466 21.47 8.33 22.85
C ALA A 466 22.76 7.99 22.10
N VAL A 467 22.67 7.21 21.01
CA VAL A 467 23.84 6.84 20.19
C VAL A 467 24.30 8.00 19.30
N LEU A 468 23.38 8.79 18.74
CA LEU A 468 23.73 9.99 17.97
C LEU A 468 24.43 11.03 18.84
N ASN A 469 24.00 11.16 20.09
CA ASN A 469 24.58 12.08 21.06
C ASN A 469 25.60 11.39 21.98
N PHE A 470 26.35 10.42 21.46
CA PHE A 470 27.32 9.63 22.23
C PHE A 470 28.31 10.51 23.02
N GLU A 471 28.87 11.53 22.37
CA GLU A 471 29.82 12.46 23.01
C GLU A 471 29.16 13.19 24.18
N THR A 472 27.93 13.68 24.01
CA THR A 472 27.17 14.33 25.08
C THR A 472 26.93 13.38 26.25
N VAL A 473 26.48 12.15 25.98
CA VAL A 473 26.26 11.16 27.04
C VAL A 473 27.55 10.90 27.82
N LYS A 474 28.70 10.84 27.13
CA LYS A 474 30.03 10.68 27.76
C LYS A 474 30.49 11.92 28.52
N TYR A 475 30.29 13.12 27.98
CA TYR A 475 30.66 14.38 28.65
C TYR A 475 29.95 14.56 29.98
N TYR A 476 28.70 14.10 30.08
CA TYR A 476 27.90 14.20 31.31
C TYR A 476 27.89 12.93 32.17
N ASN A 477 28.68 11.89 31.84
CA ASN A 477 28.68 10.60 32.54
C ASN A 477 27.26 10.02 32.76
N ALA A 478 26.40 10.19 31.72
CA ALA A 478 24.97 9.90 31.78
C ALA A 478 24.63 8.48 31.27
N GLU A 479 25.61 7.59 31.14
CA GLU A 479 25.41 6.25 30.56
C GLU A 479 24.39 5.43 31.34
N GLN A 480 24.48 5.45 32.68
CA GLN A 480 23.55 4.69 33.53
C GLN A 480 22.14 5.29 33.48
N PHE A 481 22.03 6.61 33.37
CA PHE A 481 20.75 7.30 33.23
C PHE A 481 20.06 6.92 31.92
N GLU A 482 20.77 7.00 30.79
CA GLU A 482 20.22 6.62 29.49
C GLU A 482 19.94 5.11 29.39
N THR A 483 20.79 4.26 30.00
CA THR A 483 20.53 2.82 30.11
C THR A 483 19.24 2.53 30.87
N ASN A 484 19.00 3.21 31.99
CA ASN A 484 17.76 3.08 32.77
C ASN A 484 16.54 3.60 31.99
N ARG A 485 16.67 4.74 31.31
CA ARG A 485 15.62 5.32 30.47
C ARG A 485 15.23 4.41 29.29
N TYR A 486 16.21 3.76 28.68
CA TYR A 486 16.00 2.74 27.66
C TYR A 486 15.35 1.48 28.25
N ASN A 487 15.84 0.99 29.40
CA ASN A 487 15.29 -0.18 30.08
C ASN A 487 13.80 0.02 30.44
N GLN A 488 13.42 1.20 30.95
CA GLN A 488 12.00 1.52 31.21
C GLN A 488 11.16 1.47 29.94
N ALA A 489 11.63 2.09 28.84
CA ALA A 489 10.93 2.02 27.55
C ALA A 489 10.81 0.59 27.03
N PHE A 490 11.83 -0.24 27.29
CA PHE A 490 11.82 -1.65 26.94
C PHE A 490 10.80 -2.44 27.77
N LEU A 491 10.68 -2.19 29.07
CA LEU A 491 9.69 -2.83 29.94
C LEU A 491 8.26 -2.49 29.51
N ASP A 492 7.99 -1.24 29.13
CA ASP A 492 6.68 -0.84 28.62
C ASP A 492 6.36 -1.52 27.29
N TYR A 493 7.32 -1.57 26.37
CA TYR A 493 7.22 -2.38 25.14
C TYR A 493 6.93 -3.85 25.45
N GLN A 494 7.63 -4.45 26.42
CA GLN A 494 7.48 -5.85 26.79
C GLN A 494 6.07 -6.18 27.30
N LYS A 495 5.45 -5.28 28.09
CA LYS A 495 4.06 -5.44 28.52
C LYS A 495 3.09 -5.45 27.33
N ALA A 496 3.27 -4.55 26.38
CA ALA A 496 2.43 -4.49 25.18
C ALA A 496 2.66 -5.69 24.24
N ASP A 497 3.90 -6.15 24.10
CA ASP A 497 4.24 -7.33 23.32
C ASP A 497 3.63 -8.60 23.91
N TRP A 498 3.63 -8.74 25.24
CA TRP A 498 2.95 -9.84 25.92
C TRP A 498 1.45 -9.89 25.57
N TRP A 499 0.74 -8.75 25.60
CA TRP A 499 -0.67 -8.69 25.18
C TRP A 499 -0.85 -9.03 23.69
N ASN A 500 0.04 -8.55 22.83
CA ASN A 500 0.03 -8.90 21.41
C ASN A 500 0.25 -10.41 21.18
N ALA A 501 1.10 -11.07 21.95
CA ALA A 501 1.32 -12.52 21.91
C ALA A 501 0.13 -13.30 22.49
N PHE A 502 -0.38 -12.89 23.65
CA PHE A 502 -1.54 -13.50 24.30
C PHE A 502 -2.76 -13.51 23.38
N THR A 503 -3.08 -12.37 22.77
CA THR A 503 -4.21 -12.26 21.83
C THR A 503 -4.03 -13.08 20.55
N LEU A 504 -2.79 -13.34 20.11
CA LEU A 504 -2.52 -14.27 18.99
C LEU A 504 -2.83 -15.71 19.40
N ASN A 505 -2.45 -16.11 20.62
CA ASN A 505 -2.78 -17.43 21.13
C ASN A 505 -4.28 -17.61 21.31
N VAL A 506 -5.02 -16.60 21.77
CA VAL A 506 -6.50 -16.64 21.84
C VAL A 506 -7.11 -16.87 20.45
N LEU A 507 -6.60 -16.20 19.41
CA LEU A 507 -7.03 -16.42 18.04
C LEU A 507 -6.77 -17.86 17.60
N ASN A 508 -5.55 -18.36 17.76
CA ASN A 508 -5.17 -19.72 17.37
C ASN A 508 -6.00 -20.78 18.12
N THR A 509 -6.23 -20.60 19.42
CA THR A 509 -7.07 -21.50 20.22
C THR A 509 -8.51 -21.49 19.75
N THR A 510 -9.09 -20.31 19.50
CA THR A 510 -10.47 -20.21 18.98
C THR A 510 -10.61 -20.91 17.64
N GLN A 511 -9.65 -20.68 16.74
CA GLN A 511 -9.57 -21.33 15.43
C GLN A 511 -9.51 -22.86 15.56
N ASN A 512 -8.62 -23.37 16.40
CA ASN A 512 -8.49 -24.81 16.65
C ASN A 512 -9.77 -25.41 17.23
N VAL A 513 -10.44 -24.73 18.16
CA VAL A 513 -11.72 -25.18 18.73
C VAL A 513 -12.79 -25.30 17.65
N VAL A 514 -12.98 -24.27 16.81
CA VAL A 514 -13.99 -24.27 15.74
C VAL A 514 -13.77 -25.45 14.79
N ILE A 515 -12.52 -25.71 14.41
CA ILE A 515 -12.18 -26.81 13.50
C ILE A 515 -12.34 -28.15 14.18
N SER A 516 -11.88 -28.30 15.42
CA SER A 516 -11.97 -29.56 16.14
C SER A 516 -13.42 -29.97 16.30
N VAL A 517 -14.31 -29.02 16.64
CA VAL A 517 -15.74 -29.25 16.73
C VAL A 517 -16.32 -29.68 15.38
N GLY A 518 -16.06 -28.93 14.30
CA GLY A 518 -16.55 -29.28 12.96
C GLY A 518 -16.02 -30.63 12.47
N PHE A 519 -14.75 -30.91 12.72
CA PHE A 519 -14.08 -32.16 12.36
C PHE A 519 -14.65 -33.36 13.13
N THR A 520 -14.86 -33.22 14.45
CA THR A 520 -15.49 -34.25 15.28
C THR A 520 -16.91 -34.56 14.81
N PHE A 521 -17.75 -33.54 14.57
CA PHE A 521 -19.11 -33.78 14.04
C PHE A 521 -19.08 -34.47 12.68
N GLY A 522 -18.21 -34.03 11.78
CA GLY A 522 -18.08 -34.63 10.45
C GLY A 522 -17.58 -36.08 10.48
N ILE A 523 -16.63 -36.40 11.35
CA ILE A 523 -16.15 -37.78 11.57
C ILE A 523 -17.26 -38.66 12.14
N LEU A 524 -18.03 -38.18 13.13
CA LEU A 524 -19.13 -38.94 13.72
C LEU A 524 -20.22 -39.26 12.68
N LEU A 525 -20.56 -38.28 11.84
CA LEU A 525 -21.50 -38.48 10.74
C LEU A 525 -20.96 -39.46 9.68
N CYS A 526 -19.71 -39.28 9.23
CA CYS A 526 -19.08 -40.21 8.29
C CYS A 526 -19.00 -41.63 8.86
N ALA A 527 -18.61 -41.79 10.13
CA ALA A 527 -18.49 -43.09 10.76
C ALA A 527 -19.85 -43.80 10.83
N ARG A 528 -20.92 -43.08 11.21
CA ARG A 528 -22.29 -43.61 11.18
C ARG A 528 -22.69 -44.08 9.79
N ASP A 529 -22.42 -43.27 8.76
CA ASP A 529 -22.83 -43.56 7.38
C ASP A 529 -22.01 -44.70 6.75
N VAL A 530 -20.76 -44.90 7.20
CA VAL A 530 -19.93 -46.06 6.85
C VAL A 530 -20.44 -47.33 7.53
N VAL A 531 -20.82 -47.26 8.81
CA VAL A 531 -21.43 -48.40 9.52
C VAL A 531 -22.78 -48.79 8.91
N ASN A 532 -23.55 -47.81 8.42
CA ASN A 532 -24.81 -48.04 7.71
C ASN A 532 -24.63 -48.48 6.24
N GLU A 533 -23.39 -48.73 5.80
CA GLU A 533 -23.03 -49.15 4.43
C GLU A 533 -23.44 -48.18 3.31
N THR A 534 -23.81 -46.94 3.65
CA THR A 534 -24.12 -45.88 2.66
C THR A 534 -22.86 -45.27 2.05
N LEU A 535 -21.75 -45.30 2.80
CA LEU A 535 -20.44 -44.80 2.40
C LEU A 535 -19.38 -45.87 2.62
N THR A 536 -18.31 -45.85 1.82
CA THR A 536 -17.20 -46.80 1.97
C THR A 536 -16.13 -46.30 2.95
N VAL A 537 -15.28 -47.19 3.44
CA VAL A 537 -14.12 -46.85 4.31
C VAL A 537 -13.21 -45.80 3.64
N GLY A 538 -13.07 -45.81 2.31
CA GLY A 538 -12.33 -44.77 1.59
C GLY A 538 -12.96 -43.37 1.69
N HIS A 539 -14.29 -43.25 1.75
CA HIS A 539 -14.95 -41.94 1.94
C HIS A 539 -14.60 -41.31 3.29
N PHE A 540 -14.44 -42.14 4.33
CA PHE A 540 -13.99 -41.67 5.64
C PHE A 540 -12.59 -41.03 5.57
N VAL A 541 -11.65 -41.69 4.89
CA VAL A 541 -10.28 -41.16 4.72
C VAL A 541 -10.28 -39.89 3.86
N LEU A 542 -11.09 -39.83 2.81
CA LEU A 542 -11.25 -38.61 2.00
C LEU A 542 -11.80 -37.46 2.83
N PHE A 543 -12.82 -37.68 3.65
CA PHE A 543 -13.36 -36.64 4.53
C PHE A 543 -12.25 -36.08 5.43
N CYS A 544 -11.53 -36.97 6.14
CA CYS A 544 -10.46 -36.57 7.05
C CYS A 544 -9.36 -35.76 6.35
N THR A 545 -8.92 -36.22 5.18
CA THR A 545 -7.79 -35.61 4.46
C THR A 545 -8.18 -34.31 3.77
N TYR A 546 -9.39 -34.23 3.20
CA TYR A 546 -9.83 -33.05 2.47
C TYR A 546 -10.19 -31.89 3.42
N ILE A 547 -10.78 -32.16 4.59
CA ILE A 547 -11.05 -31.11 5.59
C ILE A 547 -9.75 -30.45 6.08
N ILE A 548 -8.72 -31.24 6.39
CA ILE A 548 -7.41 -30.73 6.80
C ILE A 548 -6.81 -29.86 5.68
N GLN A 549 -6.96 -30.28 4.42
CA GLN A 549 -6.47 -29.52 3.26
C GLN A 549 -7.20 -28.19 3.08
N LEU A 550 -8.53 -28.15 3.27
CA LEU A 550 -9.31 -26.90 3.21
C LEU A 550 -8.95 -25.96 4.36
N TYR A 551 -8.62 -26.49 5.53
CA TYR A 551 -8.20 -25.69 6.69
C TYR A 551 -6.82 -25.07 6.53
N SER A 552 -5.83 -25.81 6.02
CA SER A 552 -4.43 -25.36 5.98
C SER A 552 -4.22 -23.90 5.54
N PRO A 553 -4.78 -23.42 4.39
CA PRO A 553 -4.61 -22.03 3.97
C PRO A 553 -5.37 -21.00 4.82
N LEU A 554 -6.44 -21.42 5.51
CA LEU A 554 -7.25 -20.55 6.36
C LEU A 554 -6.51 -20.12 7.64
N SER A 555 -5.60 -20.94 8.16
CA SER A 555 -4.78 -20.61 9.34
C SER A 555 -3.98 -19.31 9.19
N ILE A 556 -3.48 -19.03 7.97
CA ILE A 556 -2.67 -17.83 7.66
C ILE A 556 -3.55 -16.69 7.11
N PHE A 557 -4.84 -16.92 6.84
CA PHE A 557 -5.76 -15.96 6.25
C PHE A 557 -5.82 -14.64 7.02
N GLY A 558 -5.92 -14.69 8.36
CA GLY A 558 -5.93 -13.49 9.20
C GLY A 558 -4.66 -12.64 9.07
N THR A 559 -3.52 -13.26 8.74
CA THR A 559 -2.28 -12.55 8.44
C THR A 559 -2.33 -11.92 7.05
N TYR A 560 -2.78 -12.63 6.02
CA TYR A 560 -2.93 -12.07 4.67
C TYR A 560 -3.91 -10.91 4.63
N TYR A 561 -5.03 -10.99 5.34
CA TYR A 561 -6.00 -9.90 5.46
C TYR A 561 -5.34 -8.61 5.99
N ARG A 562 -4.57 -8.72 7.09
CA ARG A 562 -3.85 -7.57 7.65
C ARG A 562 -2.76 -7.05 6.73
N LEU A 563 -2.00 -7.95 6.09
CA LEU A 563 -0.95 -7.56 5.16
C LEU A 563 -1.54 -6.80 3.98
N LEU A 564 -2.68 -7.23 3.46
CA LEU A 564 -3.41 -6.51 2.42
C LEU A 564 -3.86 -5.14 2.88
N GLN A 565 -4.45 -5.01 4.07
CA GLN A 565 -4.82 -3.71 4.61
C GLN A 565 -3.60 -2.77 4.72
N SER A 566 -2.48 -3.24 5.26
CA SER A 566 -1.24 -2.45 5.36
C SER A 566 -0.75 -2.04 3.97
N SER A 567 -0.71 -2.97 3.03
CA SER A 567 -0.25 -2.69 1.68
C SER A 567 -1.17 -1.73 0.94
N PHE A 568 -2.49 -1.75 1.20
CA PHE A 568 -3.40 -0.75 0.65
C PHE A 568 -3.09 0.67 1.18
N ILE A 569 -2.75 0.80 2.47
CA ILE A 569 -2.39 2.09 3.07
C ILE A 569 -1.04 2.58 2.52
N ASP A 570 -0.03 1.73 2.50
CA ASP A 570 1.30 2.08 1.98
C ASP A 570 1.24 2.45 0.48
N MET A 571 0.42 1.75 -0.30
CA MET A 571 0.14 2.08 -1.70
C MET A 571 -0.61 3.42 -1.84
N GLU A 572 -1.54 3.74 -0.93
CA GLU A 572 -2.24 5.04 -0.94
C GLU A 572 -1.27 6.20 -0.69
N ASN A 573 -0.40 6.09 0.32
CA ASN A 573 0.64 7.09 0.58
C ASN A 573 1.59 7.29 -0.62
N MET A 574 1.93 6.20 -1.32
CA MET A 574 2.74 6.24 -2.53
C MET A 574 2.01 6.91 -3.69
N PHE A 575 0.70 6.68 -3.85
CA PHE A 575 -0.10 7.38 -4.85
C PHE A 575 -0.26 8.86 -4.54
N GLU A 576 -0.41 9.23 -3.27
CA GLU A 576 -0.41 10.63 -2.86
C GLU A 576 0.91 11.31 -3.22
N LEU A 577 2.04 10.63 -3.01
CA LEU A 577 3.35 11.11 -3.44
C LEU A 577 3.44 11.28 -4.96
N LEU A 578 2.84 10.37 -5.75
CA LEU A 578 2.83 10.44 -7.22
C LEU A 578 1.88 11.52 -7.77
N GLU A 579 0.84 11.86 -7.01
CA GLU A 579 -0.16 12.88 -7.35
C GLU A 579 0.30 14.30 -6.96
N GLU A 580 1.39 14.42 -6.19
CA GLU A 580 1.97 15.71 -5.83
C GLU A 580 2.35 16.49 -7.09
N LYS A 581 1.91 17.76 -7.12
CA LYS A 581 2.14 18.62 -8.29
C LYS A 581 3.54 19.19 -8.26
N MET A 582 4.14 19.32 -9.44
CA MET A 582 5.40 20.05 -9.61
C MET A 582 5.07 21.55 -9.64
N ASP A 583 5.74 22.34 -8.81
CA ASP A 583 5.52 23.81 -8.75
C ASP A 583 6.06 24.52 -9.99
N VAL A 584 7.19 24.06 -10.55
CA VAL A 584 7.88 24.67 -11.70
C VAL A 584 7.87 23.67 -12.85
N LEU A 585 7.15 24.00 -13.93
CA LEU A 585 7.05 23.20 -15.14
C LEU A 585 7.63 23.96 -16.34
N ASP A 586 8.27 23.21 -17.23
CA ASP A 586 8.62 23.72 -18.55
C ASP A 586 7.34 23.85 -19.39
N GLU A 587 7.20 24.94 -20.13
CA GLU A 587 6.11 25.09 -21.08
C GLU A 587 6.17 23.98 -22.16
N PRO A 588 5.01 23.52 -22.67
CA PRO A 588 5.00 22.53 -23.73
C PRO A 588 5.75 23.05 -24.96
N ASN A 589 6.86 22.40 -25.32
CA ASN A 589 7.83 22.80 -26.36
C ASN A 589 8.70 24.03 -26.03
N ALA A 590 9.03 24.26 -24.75
CA ALA A 590 10.00 25.27 -24.35
C ALA A 590 11.34 25.12 -25.12
N PRO A 591 11.86 26.18 -25.77
CA PRO A 591 13.17 26.14 -26.43
C PRO A 591 14.33 26.03 -25.43
N GLU A 592 15.48 25.57 -25.92
CA GLU A 592 16.73 25.64 -25.16
C GLU A 592 17.19 27.10 -25.04
N LEU A 593 17.78 27.45 -23.88
CA LEU A 593 18.36 28.76 -23.63
C LEU A 593 19.62 28.95 -24.48
N ILE A 594 19.64 29.99 -25.32
CA ILE A 594 20.79 30.33 -26.16
C ILE A 594 21.59 31.45 -25.50
N ILE A 595 22.85 31.20 -25.19
CA ILE A 595 23.74 32.20 -24.56
C ILE A 595 24.68 32.78 -25.61
N LYS A 596 24.70 34.11 -25.70
CA LYS A 596 25.61 34.88 -26.55
C LYS A 596 26.55 35.72 -25.69
N GLU A 597 25.98 36.54 -24.82
CA GLU A 597 26.71 37.50 -24.00
C GLU A 597 26.64 37.14 -22.51
N SER A 598 25.69 36.31 -22.07
CA SER A 598 25.46 35.93 -20.68
C SER A 598 25.11 37.09 -19.74
N ALA A 599 24.40 38.11 -20.22
CA ALA A 599 23.85 39.18 -19.40
C ALA A 599 22.60 38.69 -18.64
N VAL A 600 22.49 39.05 -17.36
CA VAL A 600 21.34 38.68 -16.49
C VAL A 600 20.57 39.94 -16.10
N GLU A 601 19.25 39.92 -16.21
CA GLU A 601 18.40 41.07 -15.91
C GLU A 601 17.20 40.65 -15.05
N PHE A 602 17.03 41.31 -13.91
CA PHE A 602 15.86 41.19 -13.05
C PHE A 602 14.99 42.41 -13.29
N ASN A 603 13.72 42.19 -13.65
CA ASN A 603 12.76 43.25 -13.98
C ASN A 603 11.53 43.18 -13.06
N ASN A 604 11.47 44.11 -12.11
CA ASN A 604 10.38 44.33 -11.15
C ASN A 604 9.96 43.04 -10.43
N VAL A 605 10.96 42.26 -9.99
CA VAL A 605 10.73 40.93 -9.44
C VAL A 605 10.15 41.03 -8.03
N CYS A 606 8.95 40.46 -7.85
CA CYS A 606 8.34 40.24 -6.55
C CYS A 606 8.23 38.74 -6.29
N PHE A 607 8.54 38.33 -5.06
CA PHE A 607 8.48 36.93 -4.67
C PHE A 607 8.20 36.72 -3.18
N SER A 608 7.44 35.66 -2.90
CA SER A 608 7.11 35.20 -1.55
C SER A 608 7.06 33.67 -1.51
N TYR A 609 7.73 33.02 -0.54
CA TYR A 609 7.56 31.55 -0.35
C TYR A 609 6.15 31.22 0.13
N ASN A 610 5.59 32.07 0.99
CA ASN A 610 4.21 32.02 1.46
C ASN A 610 3.54 33.36 1.14
N PRO A 611 2.28 33.37 0.66
CA PRO A 611 1.58 34.61 0.28
C PRO A 611 1.55 35.67 1.40
N GLU A 612 1.54 35.23 2.66
CA GLU A 612 1.48 36.09 3.85
C GLU A 612 2.76 36.88 4.11
N ARG A 613 3.91 36.45 3.58
CA ARG A 613 5.21 37.08 3.85
C ARG A 613 5.99 37.33 2.56
N PRO A 614 5.86 38.52 1.94
CA PRO A 614 6.68 38.91 0.80
C PRO A 614 8.15 39.03 1.22
N ILE A 615 9.05 38.48 0.42
CA ILE A 615 10.50 38.50 0.67
C ILE A 615 11.21 39.43 -0.29
N LEU A 616 10.88 39.40 -1.57
CA LEU A 616 11.38 40.35 -2.55
C LEU A 616 10.25 41.26 -2.99
N LYS A 617 10.49 42.57 -2.94
CA LYS A 617 9.54 43.62 -3.30
C LYS A 617 10.19 44.43 -4.43
N ASN A 618 9.66 44.29 -5.65
CA ASN A 618 10.05 45.11 -6.80
C ASN A 618 11.57 45.23 -7.04
N VAL A 619 12.28 44.09 -7.06
CA VAL A 619 13.74 44.05 -7.25
C VAL A 619 14.07 44.12 -8.74
N SER A 620 14.84 45.14 -9.15
CA SER A 620 15.22 45.34 -10.56
C SER A 620 16.70 45.67 -10.73
N PHE A 621 17.50 44.84 -11.38
CA PHE A 621 18.93 45.12 -11.62
C PHE A 621 19.45 44.32 -12.81
N LYS A 622 20.62 44.70 -13.33
CA LYS A 622 21.26 44.05 -14.48
C LYS A 622 22.70 43.70 -14.14
N ILE A 623 23.11 42.49 -14.52
CA ILE A 623 24.50 42.03 -14.49
C ILE A 623 24.99 42.00 -15.94
N PRO A 624 25.81 42.98 -16.36
CA PRO A 624 26.35 43.00 -17.72
C PRO A 624 27.28 41.79 -17.97
N SER A 625 27.46 41.45 -19.25
CA SER A 625 28.38 40.39 -19.66
C SER A 625 29.78 40.60 -19.06
N GLY A 626 30.35 39.54 -18.48
CA GLY A 626 31.73 39.54 -17.97
C GLY A 626 31.97 40.40 -16.72
N HIS A 627 30.92 41.06 -16.19
CA HIS A 627 31.03 41.88 -14.99
C HIS A 627 30.77 41.04 -13.74
N THR A 628 31.41 41.47 -12.65
CA THR A 628 31.18 40.93 -11.31
C THR A 628 30.28 41.88 -10.53
N VAL A 629 29.06 41.46 -10.22
CA VAL A 629 28.12 42.21 -9.40
C VAL A 629 28.01 41.53 -8.03
N ALA A 630 28.17 42.32 -6.98
CA ALA A 630 28.06 41.85 -5.60
C ALA A 630 26.69 42.17 -5.00
N LEU A 631 26.15 41.26 -4.21
CA LEU A 631 24.90 41.41 -3.48
C LEU A 631 25.18 41.32 -1.98
N VAL A 632 24.83 42.37 -1.24
CA VAL A 632 25.05 42.48 0.21
C VAL A 632 23.78 42.88 0.93
N GLY A 633 23.72 42.61 2.22
CA GLY A 633 22.60 42.99 3.06
C GLY A 633 22.55 42.16 4.33
N GLU A 634 21.66 42.54 5.24
CA GLU A 634 21.46 41.86 6.52
C GLU A 634 20.96 40.42 6.35
N SER A 635 21.09 39.61 7.41
CA SER A 635 20.50 38.27 7.41
C SER A 635 18.99 38.36 7.21
N GLY A 636 18.45 37.54 6.31
CA GLY A 636 17.03 37.57 5.96
C GLY A 636 16.60 38.64 4.95
N SER A 637 17.52 39.44 4.38
CA SER A 637 17.17 40.47 3.38
C SER A 637 16.69 39.93 2.02
N GLY A 638 16.86 38.62 1.76
CA GLY A 638 16.40 37.96 0.53
C GLY A 638 17.51 37.49 -0.42
N LYS A 639 18.79 37.58 -0.04
CA LYS A 639 19.94 37.24 -0.90
C LYS A 639 19.90 35.82 -1.49
N SER A 640 19.75 34.80 -0.65
CA SER A 640 19.67 33.40 -1.10
C SER A 640 18.41 33.14 -1.94
N THR A 641 17.36 33.96 -1.81
CA THR A 641 16.15 33.87 -2.63
C THR A 641 16.43 34.32 -4.07
N ILE A 642 17.26 35.35 -4.28
CA ILE A 642 17.67 35.77 -5.63
C ILE A 642 18.43 34.64 -6.33
N VAL A 643 19.37 33.99 -5.64
CA VAL A 643 20.10 32.82 -6.17
C VAL A 643 19.13 31.69 -6.54
N ARG A 644 18.16 31.39 -5.66
CA ARG A 644 17.17 30.32 -5.91
C ARG A 644 16.24 30.62 -7.08
N LEU A 645 15.85 31.88 -7.28
CA LEU A 645 15.05 32.32 -8.41
C LEU A 645 15.84 32.27 -9.72
N LEU A 646 17.12 32.63 -9.71
CA LEU A 646 17.98 32.55 -10.89
C LEU A 646 18.14 31.10 -11.38
N PHE A 647 18.26 30.13 -10.47
CA PHE A 647 18.22 28.69 -10.79
C PHE A 647 16.83 28.14 -11.13
N ARG A 648 15.80 29.00 -11.07
CA ARG A 648 14.39 28.66 -11.24
C ARG A 648 13.97 27.47 -10.37
N PHE A 649 14.38 27.49 -9.09
CA PHE A 649 13.79 26.59 -8.08
C PHE A 649 12.38 27.03 -7.67
N TYR A 650 12.08 28.31 -7.91
CA TYR A 650 10.78 28.93 -7.72
C TYR A 650 10.53 29.85 -8.91
N ASP A 651 9.27 30.03 -9.28
CA ASP A 651 8.87 31.05 -10.25
C ASP A 651 8.56 32.38 -9.53
N THR A 652 8.79 33.50 -10.21
CA THR A 652 8.47 34.85 -9.70
C THR A 652 6.96 35.04 -9.59
N THR A 653 6.50 35.73 -8.54
CA THR A 653 5.08 36.07 -8.35
C THR A 653 4.65 37.18 -9.31
N ASN A 654 5.47 38.23 -9.42
CA ASN A 654 5.36 39.29 -10.43
C ASN A 654 6.76 39.63 -10.95
N GLY A 655 6.80 40.26 -12.13
CA GLY A 655 8.05 40.56 -12.81
C GLY A 655 8.69 39.33 -13.46
N GLU A 656 9.84 39.55 -14.08
CA GLU A 656 10.54 38.53 -14.87
C GLU A 656 12.06 38.58 -14.68
N ILE A 657 12.69 37.45 -14.98
CA ILE A 657 14.14 37.30 -14.98
C ILE A 657 14.53 36.89 -16.39
N LEU A 658 15.44 37.65 -16.99
CA LEU A 658 15.88 37.50 -18.37
C LEU A 658 17.37 37.13 -18.38
N ILE A 659 17.76 36.21 -19.26
CA ILE A 659 19.15 35.92 -19.59
C ILE A 659 19.32 36.17 -21.10
N ASP A 660 20.20 37.09 -21.49
CA ASP A 660 20.36 37.55 -22.87
C ASP A 660 19.02 37.94 -23.54
N GLY A 661 18.13 38.57 -22.76
CA GLY A 661 16.79 38.98 -23.20
C GLY A 661 15.75 37.85 -23.30
N GLN A 662 16.11 36.61 -22.98
CA GLN A 662 15.18 35.47 -22.93
C GLN A 662 14.65 35.25 -21.52
N ASN A 663 13.33 35.16 -21.36
CA ASN A 663 12.71 34.91 -20.05
C ASN A 663 12.97 33.47 -19.60
N ILE A 664 13.52 33.30 -18.40
CA ILE A 664 13.88 31.98 -17.84
C ILE A 664 12.66 31.05 -17.67
N LYS A 665 11.44 31.60 -17.61
CA LYS A 665 10.19 30.82 -17.54
C LYS A 665 9.86 30.11 -18.86
N SER A 666 10.24 30.72 -19.98
CA SER A 666 9.92 30.25 -21.33
C SER A 666 10.89 29.21 -21.90
N VAL A 667 12.05 29.00 -21.27
CA VAL A 667 13.09 28.07 -21.73
C VAL A 667 13.10 26.77 -20.91
N THR A 668 13.77 25.73 -21.42
CA THR A 668 13.93 24.48 -20.67
C THR A 668 14.77 24.68 -19.40
N GLN A 669 14.36 24.06 -18.30
CA GLN A 669 15.13 24.07 -17.05
C GLN A 669 16.52 23.45 -17.20
N ALA A 670 16.66 22.45 -18.07
CA ALA A 670 17.93 21.75 -18.29
C ALA A 670 18.98 22.71 -18.89
N SER A 671 18.65 23.41 -20.00
CA SER A 671 19.56 24.37 -20.62
C SER A 671 19.89 25.54 -19.71
N LEU A 672 18.88 26.05 -18.96
CA LEU A 672 19.09 27.11 -17.97
C LEU A 672 20.12 26.67 -16.92
N ARG A 673 19.88 25.55 -16.25
CA ARG A 673 20.77 25.09 -15.17
C ARG A 673 22.12 24.63 -15.67
N GLN A 674 22.25 24.19 -16.92
CA GLN A 674 23.54 23.87 -17.52
C GLN A 674 24.44 25.11 -17.63
N SER A 675 23.85 26.27 -17.95
CA SER A 675 24.58 27.53 -18.07
C SER A 675 25.00 28.20 -16.76
N LEU A 676 24.35 27.84 -15.66
CA LEU A 676 24.56 28.44 -14.33
C LEU A 676 25.51 27.59 -13.48
N GLY A 677 26.51 28.24 -12.89
CA GLY A 677 27.40 27.68 -11.90
C GLY A 677 27.09 28.19 -10.51
N VAL A 678 27.24 27.34 -9.48
CA VAL A 678 27.15 27.81 -8.09
C VAL A 678 28.22 27.18 -7.22
N VAL A 679 28.86 28.01 -6.40
CA VAL A 679 29.65 27.59 -5.25
C VAL A 679 28.84 27.96 -4.01
N PRO A 680 28.14 26.99 -3.39
CA PRO A 680 27.29 27.26 -2.23
C PRO A 680 28.12 27.48 -0.95
N GLN A 681 27.48 28.06 0.05
CA GLN A 681 28.04 28.24 1.40
C GLN A 681 28.37 26.88 2.03
N ASP A 682 27.35 26.03 2.15
CA ASP A 682 27.48 24.68 2.69
C ASP A 682 27.70 23.67 1.57
N THR A 683 28.95 23.31 1.35
CA THR A 683 29.32 22.33 0.33
C THR A 683 29.08 20.91 0.84
N VAL A 684 28.08 20.25 0.26
CA VAL A 684 27.78 18.84 0.54
C VAL A 684 28.53 17.95 -0.45
N LEU A 685 29.15 16.89 0.10
CA LEU A 685 29.79 15.83 -0.65
C LEU A 685 28.92 14.58 -0.63
N PHE A 686 28.86 13.90 -1.75
CA PHE A 686 28.29 12.57 -1.81
C PHE A 686 29.21 11.61 -1.03
N ASN A 687 28.60 10.60 -0.40
CA ASN A 687 29.30 9.50 0.28
C ASN A 687 29.95 8.56 -0.76
N ASP A 688 30.96 9.06 -1.45
CA ASP A 688 31.65 8.43 -2.58
C ASP A 688 33.10 8.98 -2.66
N THR A 689 33.85 8.62 -3.69
CA THR A 689 35.21 9.07 -3.94
C THR A 689 35.31 10.58 -4.20
N ILE A 690 36.49 11.16 -3.99
CA ILE A 690 36.79 12.54 -4.40
C ILE A 690 36.63 12.68 -5.92
N TYR A 691 37.09 11.68 -6.69
CA TYR A 691 36.87 11.60 -8.14
C TYR A 691 35.41 11.80 -8.51
N TYR A 692 34.51 10.99 -7.94
CA TYR A 692 33.08 11.07 -8.21
C TYR A 692 32.51 12.45 -7.88
N ASN A 693 32.93 13.03 -6.74
CA ASN A 693 32.46 14.33 -6.30
C ASN A 693 32.88 15.48 -7.24
N ILE A 694 34.05 15.41 -7.90
CA ILE A 694 34.49 16.39 -8.89
C ILE A 694 33.82 16.10 -10.24
N HIS A 695 33.82 14.84 -10.70
CA HIS A 695 33.21 14.38 -11.96
C HIS A 695 31.72 14.71 -12.06
N TYR A 696 31.04 14.81 -10.91
CA TYR A 696 29.64 15.24 -10.81
C TYR A 696 29.34 16.58 -11.52
N GLY A 697 30.34 17.46 -11.70
CA GLY A 697 30.17 18.73 -12.41
C GLY A 697 29.82 18.57 -13.89
N ARG A 698 30.38 17.54 -14.55
CA ARG A 698 30.11 17.21 -15.95
C ARG A 698 30.45 15.75 -16.23
N GLN A 699 29.42 14.92 -16.45
CA GLN A 699 29.57 13.47 -16.61
C GLN A 699 30.36 13.05 -17.87
N SER A 700 30.45 13.92 -18.88
CA SER A 700 31.22 13.65 -20.10
C SER A 700 32.71 13.97 -19.98
N ALA A 701 33.18 14.42 -18.81
CA ALA A 701 34.56 14.83 -18.62
C ALA A 701 35.52 13.63 -18.55
N SER A 702 36.69 13.80 -19.14
CA SER A 702 37.82 12.86 -19.08
C SER A 702 38.58 12.99 -17.75
N GLN A 703 39.39 11.99 -17.42
CA GLN A 703 40.20 12.02 -16.21
C GLN A 703 41.22 13.18 -16.20
N SER A 704 41.84 13.50 -17.33
CA SER A 704 42.77 14.63 -17.42
C SER A 704 42.10 15.96 -17.12
N GLU A 705 40.87 16.18 -17.62
CA GLU A 705 40.11 17.40 -17.31
C GLU A 705 39.80 17.52 -15.80
N ILE A 706 39.58 16.39 -15.11
CA ILE A 706 39.35 16.37 -13.66
C ILE A 706 40.62 16.77 -12.89
N GLU A 707 41.78 16.31 -13.33
CA GLU A 707 43.07 16.67 -12.76
C GLU A 707 43.37 18.17 -13.00
N ASP A 708 43.13 18.66 -14.22
CA ASP A 708 43.31 20.07 -14.58
C ASP A 708 42.45 21.00 -13.72
N VAL A 709 41.16 20.68 -13.51
CA VAL A 709 40.30 21.51 -12.64
C VAL A 709 40.65 21.38 -11.17
N ALA A 710 41.18 20.23 -10.73
CA ALA A 710 41.66 20.06 -9.35
C ALA A 710 42.95 20.86 -9.10
N ILE A 711 43.81 21.01 -10.11
CA ILE A 711 44.98 21.90 -10.06
C ILE A 711 44.51 23.36 -10.04
N ALA A 712 43.56 23.72 -10.91
CA ALA A 712 43.01 25.09 -10.96
C ALA A 712 42.26 25.50 -9.67
N ALA A 713 41.63 24.54 -8.99
CA ALA A 713 41.01 24.74 -7.67
C ALA A 713 41.99 24.59 -6.50
N ASP A 714 43.28 24.33 -6.77
CA ASP A 714 44.33 24.16 -5.78
C ASP A 714 43.99 23.10 -4.71
N ILE A 715 43.47 21.96 -5.15
CA ILE A 715 43.16 20.79 -4.29
C ILE A 715 43.94 19.54 -4.71
N HIS A 716 44.49 19.51 -5.93
CA HIS A 716 45.20 18.35 -6.49
C HIS A 716 46.31 17.81 -5.58
N ARG A 717 47.17 18.66 -5.02
CA ARG A 717 48.28 18.23 -4.15
C ARG A 717 47.76 17.55 -2.88
N CYS A 718 46.77 18.15 -2.23
CA CYS A 718 46.11 17.59 -1.05
C CYS A 718 45.47 16.22 -1.37
N ILE A 719 44.88 16.05 -2.56
CA ILE A 719 44.33 14.77 -2.99
C ILE A 719 45.44 13.72 -3.10
N LEU A 720 46.59 14.06 -3.68
CA LEU A 720 47.73 13.14 -3.83
C LEU A 720 48.36 12.75 -2.49
N ASP A 721 48.26 13.59 -1.46
CA ASP A 721 48.74 13.28 -0.12
C ASP A 721 47.87 12.21 0.57
N PHE A 722 46.63 11.98 0.10
CA PHE A 722 45.79 10.91 0.63
C PHE A 722 46.26 9.53 0.15
N PRO A 723 46.21 8.48 1.00
CA PRO A 723 46.69 7.15 0.65
C PRO A 723 46.07 6.52 -0.62
N LYS A 724 44.86 6.94 -1.00
CA LYS A 724 44.14 6.46 -2.18
C LYS A 724 43.98 7.52 -3.27
N GLY A 725 44.63 8.68 -3.14
CA GLY A 725 44.50 9.76 -4.11
C GLY A 725 43.03 10.15 -4.35
N TYR A 726 42.66 10.22 -5.63
CA TYR A 726 41.31 10.49 -6.11
C TYR A 726 40.25 9.43 -5.72
N GLU A 727 40.67 8.20 -5.44
CA GLU A 727 39.78 7.11 -4.99
C GLU A 727 39.49 7.15 -3.48
N THR A 728 40.00 8.17 -2.78
CA THR A 728 39.69 8.39 -1.36
C THR A 728 38.20 8.63 -1.19
N VAL A 729 37.54 7.81 -0.37
CA VAL A 729 36.11 7.92 -0.06
C VAL A 729 35.90 9.05 0.95
N VAL A 730 35.00 9.98 0.64
CA VAL A 730 34.66 11.15 1.46
C VAL A 730 33.16 11.14 1.80
N GLY A 731 32.73 12.06 2.67
CA GLY A 731 31.34 12.20 3.12
C GLY A 731 31.17 11.94 4.62
N GLU A 732 29.97 11.58 5.07
CA GLU A 732 29.64 11.34 6.48
C GLU A 732 30.37 10.12 7.08
N ARG A 733 30.63 9.09 6.25
CA ARG A 733 31.29 7.83 6.65
C ARG A 733 32.71 7.68 6.09
N GLY A 734 33.18 8.65 5.30
CA GLY A 734 34.50 8.64 4.66
C GLY A 734 35.52 9.51 5.40
N LEU A 735 36.65 9.78 4.75
CA LEU A 735 37.62 10.78 5.23
C LEU A 735 36.91 12.13 5.37
N LYS A 736 37.03 12.75 6.54
CA LYS A 736 36.49 14.09 6.79
C LYS A 736 37.45 15.13 6.22
N LEU A 737 37.09 15.67 5.05
CA LEU A 737 37.74 16.85 4.50
C LEU A 737 37.50 18.08 5.38
N SER A 738 38.49 18.96 5.48
CA SER A 738 38.36 20.26 6.12
C SER A 738 37.35 21.15 5.40
N GLY A 739 36.85 22.21 6.05
CA GLY A 739 35.91 23.15 5.42
C GLY A 739 36.46 23.73 4.11
N GLY A 740 37.73 24.12 4.11
CA GLY A 740 38.43 24.63 2.92
C GLY A 740 38.59 23.60 1.82
N GLU A 741 38.92 22.35 2.15
CA GLU A 741 39.02 21.27 1.17
C GLU A 741 37.66 20.98 0.51
N LYS A 742 36.58 20.89 1.30
CA LYS A 742 35.23 20.69 0.76
C LYS A 742 34.84 21.82 -0.20
N GLN A 743 35.20 23.04 0.14
CA GLN A 743 34.96 24.21 -0.68
C GLN A 743 35.74 24.16 -2.00
N ARG A 744 37.02 23.78 -1.96
CA ARG A 744 37.84 23.59 -3.17
C ARG A 744 37.31 22.48 -4.07
N VAL A 745 36.78 21.38 -3.50
CA VAL A 745 36.09 20.34 -4.28
C VAL A 745 34.84 20.91 -4.97
N ALA A 746 34.06 21.76 -4.30
CA ALA A 746 32.91 22.43 -4.93
C ALA A 746 33.33 23.42 -6.03
N ILE A 747 34.45 24.13 -5.85
CA ILE A 747 35.05 24.99 -6.88
C ILE A 747 35.49 24.16 -8.08
N ALA A 748 36.21 23.04 -7.87
CA ALA A 748 36.61 22.12 -8.93
C ALA A 748 35.39 21.57 -9.69
N ARG A 749 34.31 21.20 -8.97
CA ARG A 749 33.03 20.77 -9.57
C ARG A 749 32.42 21.85 -10.45
N ASN A 750 32.43 23.10 -9.99
CA ASN A 750 31.91 24.24 -10.75
C ASN A 750 32.79 24.58 -11.97
N LEU A 751 34.11 24.45 -11.83
CA LEU A 751 35.06 24.62 -12.93
C LEU A 751 34.86 23.57 -14.02
N LEU A 752 34.68 22.30 -13.64
CA LEU A 752 34.46 21.21 -14.58
C LEU A 752 33.17 21.38 -15.40
N LYS A 753 32.16 21.97 -14.77
CA LYS A 753 30.90 22.34 -15.42
C LYS A 753 31.09 23.47 -16.45
N ASN A 754 32.08 24.33 -16.26
CA ASN A 754 32.40 25.48 -17.10
C ASN A 754 31.18 26.36 -17.49
N PRO A 755 30.45 26.92 -16.50
CA PRO A 755 29.24 27.69 -16.74
C PRO A 755 29.55 29.12 -17.24
N SER A 756 28.66 29.66 -18.08
CA SER A 756 28.75 31.05 -18.58
C SER A 756 28.45 32.09 -17.50
N ILE A 757 27.55 31.76 -16.57
CA ILE A 757 27.18 32.62 -15.44
C ILE A 757 27.58 31.90 -14.15
N MET A 758 28.37 32.56 -13.31
CA MET A 758 28.86 32.00 -12.06
C MET A 758 28.24 32.69 -10.86
N ILE A 759 27.82 31.92 -9.87
CA ILE A 759 27.26 32.42 -8.62
C ILE A 759 28.13 31.95 -7.46
N LEU A 760 28.59 32.90 -6.63
CA LEU A 760 29.37 32.63 -5.43
C LEU A 760 28.51 32.99 -4.22
N ASP A 761 28.00 31.98 -3.50
CA ASP A 761 27.10 32.19 -2.36
C ASP A 761 27.87 31.98 -1.06
N GLU A 762 28.35 33.07 -0.46
CA GLU A 762 29.16 33.07 0.77
C GLU A 762 30.33 32.06 0.76
N ALA A 763 30.99 31.93 -0.40
CA ALA A 763 31.99 30.90 -0.68
C ALA A 763 33.30 30.97 0.15
N THR A 764 33.38 31.82 1.19
CA THR A 764 34.54 31.89 2.10
C THR A 764 34.15 32.03 3.58
N SER A 765 32.86 32.03 3.92
CA SER A 765 32.39 32.40 5.27
C SER A 765 32.84 31.41 6.36
N ALA A 766 33.01 30.13 6.02
CA ALA A 766 33.38 29.05 6.92
C ALA A 766 34.91 28.79 7.02
N LEU A 767 35.74 29.66 6.45
CA LEU A 767 37.18 29.45 6.33
C LEU A 767 38.02 30.31 7.27
N ASP A 768 39.19 29.80 7.64
CA ASP A 768 40.26 30.57 8.25
C ASP A 768 40.81 31.63 7.28
N THR A 769 41.38 32.72 7.80
CA THR A 769 41.82 33.88 7.03
C THR A 769 42.87 33.56 5.97
N THR A 770 43.77 32.61 6.24
CA THR A 770 44.80 32.18 5.27
C THR A 770 44.19 31.38 4.12
N THR A 771 43.33 30.42 4.42
CA THR A 771 42.63 29.62 3.41
C THR A 771 41.65 30.46 2.61
N GLU A 772 40.98 31.43 3.24
CA GLU A 772 40.09 32.39 2.58
C GLU A 772 40.84 33.21 1.53
N ARG A 773 41.99 33.81 1.85
CA ARG A 773 42.76 34.61 0.88
C ARG A 773 43.18 33.78 -0.33
N ASN A 774 43.60 32.54 -0.11
CA ASN A 774 44.00 31.64 -1.19
C ASN A 774 42.82 31.26 -2.08
N ILE A 775 41.67 30.93 -1.48
CA ILE A 775 40.45 30.59 -2.22
C ILE A 775 39.89 31.81 -2.96
N GLN A 776 39.92 32.99 -2.35
CA GLN A 776 39.55 34.24 -3.01
C GLN A 776 40.40 34.53 -4.25
N ALA A 777 41.72 34.34 -4.16
CA ALA A 777 42.61 34.54 -5.31
C ALA A 777 42.24 33.61 -6.47
N SER A 778 41.95 32.33 -6.17
CA SER A 778 41.47 31.37 -7.15
C SER A 778 40.10 31.76 -7.72
N LEU A 779 39.13 32.13 -6.88
CA LEU A 779 37.80 32.55 -7.32
C LEU A 779 37.84 33.80 -8.21
N ASN A 780 38.68 34.79 -7.87
CA ASN A 780 38.86 36.00 -8.67
C ASN A 780 39.45 35.68 -10.04
N ARG A 781 40.43 34.76 -10.11
CA ARG A 781 40.99 34.30 -11.39
C ARG A 781 39.94 33.59 -12.25
N ILE A 782 39.05 32.84 -11.62
CA ILE A 782 37.97 32.09 -12.30
C ILE A 782 36.84 33.01 -12.76
N ALA A 783 36.59 34.10 -12.03
CA ALA A 783 35.60 35.11 -12.37
C ALA A 783 36.02 36.00 -13.56
N GLN A 784 37.32 36.04 -13.89
CA GLN A 784 37.81 36.79 -15.06
C GLN A 784 37.14 36.28 -16.34
N ASN A 785 36.53 37.20 -17.10
CA ASN A 785 35.78 36.95 -18.33
C ASN A 785 34.47 36.14 -18.16
N ARG A 786 33.89 36.08 -16.96
CA ARG A 786 32.60 35.44 -16.71
C ARG A 786 31.64 36.40 -16.00
N THR A 787 30.37 36.36 -16.40
CA THR A 787 29.32 37.05 -15.66
C THR A 787 29.21 36.43 -14.27
N THR A 788 29.49 37.21 -13.23
CA THR A 788 29.61 36.67 -11.86
C THR A 788 28.69 37.42 -10.89
N LEU A 789 27.85 36.68 -10.18
CA LEU A 789 27.05 37.18 -9.06
C LEU A 789 27.69 36.70 -7.74
N VAL A 790 28.16 37.64 -6.93
CA VAL A 790 28.78 37.33 -5.63
C VAL A 790 27.83 37.73 -4.51
N VAL A 791 27.29 36.76 -3.78
CA VAL A 791 26.55 37.01 -2.54
C VAL A 791 27.54 36.97 -1.38
N ALA A 792 27.74 38.12 -0.74
CA ALA A 792 28.76 38.25 0.30
C ALA A 792 28.17 38.58 1.66
N HIS A 793 28.64 37.83 2.66
CA HIS A 793 28.53 38.20 4.06
C HIS A 793 29.76 39.01 4.53
N ARG A 794 30.97 38.66 4.06
CA ARG A 794 32.21 39.39 4.36
C ARG A 794 32.44 40.45 3.30
N LEU A 795 32.33 41.72 3.66
CA LEU A 795 32.41 42.82 2.68
C LEU A 795 33.79 42.96 2.04
N SER A 796 34.85 42.49 2.70
CA SER A 796 36.21 42.43 2.14
C SER A 796 36.28 41.62 0.84
N THR A 797 35.38 40.66 0.66
CA THR A 797 35.41 39.74 -0.48
C THR A 797 34.93 40.37 -1.80
N ILE A 798 34.23 41.50 -1.72
CA ILE A 798 33.54 42.15 -2.84
C ILE A 798 34.08 43.55 -3.15
N VAL A 799 35.19 43.94 -2.53
CA VAL A 799 35.83 45.25 -2.76
C VAL A 799 36.17 45.45 -4.24
N HIS A 800 36.47 44.36 -4.96
CA HIS A 800 36.83 44.36 -6.38
C HIS A 800 35.63 44.19 -7.33
N ALA A 801 34.40 44.14 -6.82
CA ALA A 801 33.21 44.02 -7.67
C ALA A 801 33.02 45.29 -8.50
N ASN A 802 32.56 45.13 -9.75
CA ASN A 802 32.27 46.24 -10.65
C ASN A 802 31.08 47.08 -10.14
N GLU A 803 30.11 46.43 -9.50
CA GLU A 803 28.95 47.07 -8.89
C GLU A 803 28.55 46.29 -7.63
N ILE A 804 28.14 46.99 -6.58
CA ILE A 804 27.64 46.44 -5.33
C ILE A 804 26.18 46.86 -5.16
N LEU A 805 25.30 45.89 -4.95
CA LEU A 805 23.87 46.06 -4.70
C LEU A 805 23.59 45.78 -3.22
N VAL A 806 23.06 46.78 -2.51
CA VAL A 806 22.67 46.65 -1.10
C VAL A 806 21.17 46.34 -1.02
N LEU A 807 20.86 45.15 -0.49
CA LEU A 807 19.52 44.63 -0.32
C LEU A 807 19.07 44.79 1.14
N HIS A 808 17.98 45.51 1.36
CA HIS A 808 17.38 45.74 2.67
C HIS A 808 15.86 45.54 2.58
N GLU A 809 15.30 44.77 3.52
CA GLU A 809 13.86 44.42 3.57
C GLU A 809 13.21 43.96 2.25
N GLY A 810 14.01 43.32 1.38
CA GLY A 810 13.54 42.80 0.10
C GLY A 810 13.63 43.77 -1.07
N GLU A 811 14.23 44.95 -0.89
CA GLU A 811 14.38 46.00 -1.89
C GLU A 811 15.86 46.37 -2.07
N ILE A 812 16.25 46.82 -3.27
CA ILE A 812 17.60 47.34 -3.50
C ILE A 812 17.62 48.82 -3.11
N VAL A 813 18.28 49.14 -2.00
CA VAL A 813 18.34 50.49 -1.44
C VAL A 813 19.51 51.32 -1.95
N GLU A 814 20.64 50.69 -2.27
CA GLU A 814 21.85 51.36 -2.74
C GLU A 814 22.55 50.57 -3.84
N ARG A 815 23.21 51.29 -4.75
CA ARG A 815 24.01 50.75 -5.85
C ARG A 815 25.21 51.62 -6.11
N GLY A 816 26.36 51.02 -6.38
CA GLY A 816 27.58 51.73 -6.73
C GLY A 816 28.82 50.88 -6.51
N THR A 817 29.98 51.49 -6.72
CA THR A 817 31.27 50.87 -6.38
C THR A 817 31.58 50.96 -4.89
N HIS A 818 32.53 50.15 -4.41
CA HIS A 818 32.99 50.19 -3.02
C HIS A 818 33.37 51.61 -2.55
N SER A 819 34.12 52.34 -3.38
CA SER A 819 34.56 53.71 -3.08
C SER A 819 33.41 54.70 -3.02
N GLU A 820 32.46 54.62 -3.96
CA GLU A 820 31.28 55.51 -3.99
C GLU A 820 30.37 55.30 -2.78
N LEU A 821 30.12 54.04 -2.42
CA LEU A 821 29.25 53.70 -1.29
C LEU A 821 29.86 54.06 0.07
N LEU A 822 31.20 54.07 0.20
CA LEU A 822 31.89 54.50 1.42
C LEU A 822 31.95 56.02 1.58
N LEU A 823 32.01 56.76 0.48
CA LEU A 823 32.05 58.23 0.49
C LEU A 823 30.76 58.85 1.03
N ASN A 824 29.63 58.14 0.95
CA ASN A 824 28.36 58.61 1.47
C ASN A 824 28.20 58.23 2.97
N PRO A 825 28.22 59.19 3.91
CA PRO A 825 28.15 58.90 5.34
C PRO A 825 26.78 58.38 5.82
N LYS A 826 25.72 58.49 4.99
CA LYS A 826 24.40 57.90 5.26
C LYS A 826 24.19 56.54 4.60
N SER A 827 25.23 55.99 3.97
CA SER A 827 25.19 54.72 3.27
C SER A 827 25.06 53.55 4.24
N ARG A 828 24.08 52.67 4.01
CA ARG A 828 23.92 51.42 4.75
C ARG A 828 25.10 50.50 4.51
N TYR A 829 25.68 50.50 3.31
CA TYR A 829 26.94 49.79 3.04
C TYR A 829 28.08 50.27 3.94
N ALA A 830 28.25 51.59 4.10
CA ALA A 830 29.31 52.15 4.93
C ALA A 830 29.13 51.81 6.41
N GLU A 831 27.89 51.76 6.90
CA GLU A 831 27.55 51.31 8.24
C GLU A 831 27.93 49.83 8.45
N LEU A 832 27.53 48.95 7.53
CA LEU A 832 27.88 47.52 7.57
C LEU A 832 29.39 47.31 7.51
N TRP A 833 30.10 48.11 6.70
CA TRP A 833 31.55 48.08 6.61
C TRP A 833 32.22 48.45 7.93
N ARG A 834 31.77 49.53 8.57
CA ARG A 834 32.30 49.97 9.87
C ARG A 834 32.10 48.88 10.93
N GLN A 835 30.89 48.33 11.03
CA GLN A 835 30.57 47.26 11.99
C GLN A 835 31.47 46.03 11.80
N GLN A 836 31.72 45.60 10.56
CA GLN A 836 32.61 44.47 10.30
C GLN A 836 34.08 44.80 10.59
N SER A 837 34.54 46.01 10.27
CA SER A 837 35.92 46.43 10.53
C SER A 837 36.23 46.55 12.03
N GLU A 838 35.28 47.04 12.83
CA GLU A 838 35.39 47.12 14.29
C GLU A 838 35.42 45.74 14.94
N ALA A 839 34.59 44.81 14.47
CA ALA A 839 34.59 43.42 14.93
C ALA A 839 35.93 42.72 14.65
N VAL A 840 36.52 42.94 13.47
CA VAL A 840 37.84 42.40 13.11
C VAL A 840 38.94 43.02 13.99
N GLN A 841 38.93 44.35 14.20
CA GLN A 841 39.90 45.01 15.07
C GLN A 841 39.83 44.52 16.52
N GLN A 842 38.64 44.40 17.10
CA GLN A 842 38.47 43.89 18.48
C GLN A 842 38.96 42.44 18.63
N SER A 843 38.76 41.61 17.60
CA SER A 843 39.25 40.22 17.61
C SER A 843 40.79 40.13 17.56
N SER A 844 41.47 41.03 16.82
CA SER A 844 42.94 41.10 16.79
C SER A 844 43.56 41.65 18.07
N THR A 845 42.91 42.63 18.73
CA THR A 845 43.43 43.18 19.99
C THR A 845 43.37 42.16 21.13
N PHE A 846 42.36 41.27 21.14
CA PHE A 846 42.23 40.21 22.14
C PHE A 846 43.29 39.11 22.01
N SER A 847 43.69 38.75 20.78
CA SER A 847 44.74 37.75 20.52
C SER A 847 46.14 38.24 20.90
N ASP A 848 46.41 39.54 20.80
CA ASP A 848 47.71 40.10 21.19
C ASP A 848 47.83 40.21 22.72
N THR A 849 46.74 40.44 23.46
CA THR A 849 46.77 40.47 24.95
C THR A 849 46.94 39.10 25.60
N THR A 850 46.55 37.98 24.97
CA THR A 850 46.77 36.63 25.51
C THR A 850 48.18 36.09 25.26
N SER A 851 49.02 36.78 24.50
CA SER A 851 50.42 36.42 24.27
C SER A 851 51.41 36.90 25.36
N LEU A 852 50.93 37.64 26.37
CA LEU A 852 51.76 38.08 27.51
C LEU A 852 51.52 37.20 28.75
N SER A 853 52.49 36.30 28.97
CA SER A 853 52.81 35.56 30.21
C SER A 853 51.76 34.58 30.77
N LEU A 854 51.90 33.30 30.41
CA LEU A 854 51.61 32.20 31.32
C LEU A 854 52.94 31.76 31.96
N PRO A 855 53.07 31.72 33.30
CA PRO A 855 54.29 31.24 33.94
C PRO A 855 54.40 29.73 33.72
N VAL A 856 55.59 29.29 33.31
CA VAL A 856 55.97 27.88 33.19
C VAL A 856 55.94 27.26 34.59
N ILE A 857 54.91 26.47 34.90
CA ILE A 857 54.91 25.59 36.07
C ILE A 857 55.59 24.28 35.65
N ASN A 858 56.84 24.13 36.09
CA ASN A 858 57.58 22.87 36.02
C ASN A 858 56.87 21.80 36.87
N ASN A 859 56.34 20.77 36.22
CA ASN A 859 55.89 19.56 36.89
C ASN A 859 57.11 18.76 37.40
N LYS A 860 57.39 18.86 38.70
CA LYS A 860 58.13 17.82 39.43
C LYS A 860 57.14 16.75 39.86
N VAL A 861 57.32 15.56 39.28
CA VAL A 861 56.72 14.30 39.74
C VAL A 861 57.43 13.92 41.03
N ASP A 862 56.70 13.83 42.15
CA ASP A 862 57.13 13.07 43.31
C ASP A 862 55.96 12.25 43.89
N ASN A 863 56.24 10.95 43.99
CA ASN A 863 55.43 9.93 44.63
C ASN A 863 55.15 10.25 46.10
N LEU A 864 53.93 9.99 46.57
CA LEU A 864 53.68 9.56 47.95
C LEU A 864 52.40 8.74 48.05
N SER A 865 52.62 7.45 48.27
CA SER A 865 51.66 6.44 48.70
C SER A 865 51.26 6.61 50.17
N ASN A 866 50.04 6.19 50.48
CA ASN A 866 49.48 5.78 51.78
C ASN A 866 49.12 6.86 52.81
N THR A 867 47.81 6.99 53.11
CA THR A 867 47.24 6.73 54.45
C THR A 867 45.69 6.77 54.46
N THR A 868 45.09 5.61 54.75
CA THR A 868 43.98 5.33 55.69
C THR A 868 42.71 6.22 55.82
N SER A 869 41.58 5.54 55.57
CA SER A 869 40.39 5.35 56.43
C SER A 869 39.34 6.45 56.66
N MET A 870 38.09 6.06 56.33
CA MET A 870 36.80 6.33 57.00
C MET A 870 36.33 7.79 57.17
N THR A 871 35.21 8.16 56.52
CA THR A 871 33.88 8.23 57.18
C THR A 871 32.78 8.66 56.20
N ASN A 872 31.61 8.05 56.41
CA ASN A 872 30.33 8.31 55.76
C ASN A 872 29.85 9.76 55.93
N HIS A 873 29.19 10.31 54.91
CA HIS A 873 27.86 10.91 55.05
C HIS A 873 27.20 11.10 53.66
N PRO A 874 25.92 10.70 53.46
CA PRO A 874 25.19 10.94 52.23
C PRO A 874 24.47 12.28 52.31
N VAL A 875 24.57 13.09 51.26
CA VAL A 875 23.67 14.25 51.05
C VAL A 875 22.76 13.90 49.87
N ARG A 876 21.47 13.75 50.19
CA ARG A 876 20.36 13.83 49.24
C ARG A 876 20.41 15.17 48.52
N VAL A 877 20.38 15.18 47.19
CA VAL A 877 19.27 15.62 46.31
C VAL A 877 19.55 15.05 44.92
#